data_AF-A0A6N2WA15-F1
#
_entry.id   AF-A0A6N2WA15-F1
#
_cell.length_a   1.000
_cell.length_b   1.000
_cell.length_c   1.000
_cell.angle_alpha   90.00
_cell.angle_beta   90.00
_cell.angle_gamma   90.00
#
_symmetry.space_group_name_H-M   'P 1'
#
loop_
_entity.id
_entity.type
_entity.pdbx_description
1 polymer ?
#
loop_
_entity_poly.entity_id
_entity_poly.type
_entity_poly.pdbx_seq_one_letter_code
_entity_poly.pdbx_strand_id
1 'polypeptide(L)'
;MFWSAGNESGEGINITHTIEEGKSLDPTRFWMYGGNAFSHPAEDIIGPRYPTPMELEMQVGIGEDSRPSFMDEYLSVAGNAGGALDDYWEAIYRHPRLMGGAIWDFVSPGLTERIRQVDDLSPFHTPTHLMGNARLVKEGKNTVLDLNGHDQWVEVYRADNVELNSNELTLTCRIYPRKLVSSCGSFITKGNYQFGLQQRGKDKLEFYIYTDKKHSVCASLPTDWEYNWHQVTCIYDGQKMSIYIDGAEKASTQASGNIRNFPYPVNIGRNAETHGQETSVYICDAQMDEVGIFAKALTSSFHPEEAALWLDFEQETGNGTSYSYGIGARTYGSIWPDRSVQPEMWQMKKTGQPLSFSMSDVTEGVVELWNRNHYTNASRYAIRWELKEDDKVIQSGDLALSTAPLSQELVHIPYKKPALIPGKEYRLMLHAVLKKDELWAKAGHEVAWEELELPWSLPCSSEEKAQGVPSYSLSEKELVVSGDGFKYVFNRTDGQLTSMVVQDMELLESPLRLNLWRAPLANELDNWNASSARSSNWKEGYGYTVATEMYSAGIDRLTHQPLSFSVSETTEGVHIHIIDAELMGKGEKEKKDLYIEGVQNNGIINHYEYIINSEGTIEIRHVLKPEGKMPLWFPRIGLTLTVSDALDQVKWYGRGPQENYPDRKTGYPMGIYASTVQAMYEPYLMPQDYGLRTDVRWLQLTTDKGIGLQFKMNEWFNFNIYPYSTDNLTKAMYTYQLQKQKGMTLNLDYATTGVGCTARGVFGAYKAMPQEYRRTISIRPMMK
;
A
#
# COMPACT_ATOMS: atom_id res chain seq x y z
N MET A 1 -9.71 -36.53 6.48
CA MET A 1 -9.41 -35.69 7.66
C MET A 1 -10.70 -35.17 8.26
N PHE A 2 -11.44 -34.28 7.58
CA PHE A 2 -12.75 -33.81 8.03
C PHE A 2 -13.63 -33.39 6.84
N TRP A 3 -14.94 -33.31 7.06
CA TRP A 3 -15.93 -32.68 6.19
C TRP A 3 -16.26 -31.27 6.69
N SER A 4 -16.68 -30.37 5.79
CA SER A 4 -17.27 -29.07 6.16
C SER A 4 -18.75 -29.06 5.83
N ALA A 5 -19.58 -28.54 6.75
CA ALA A 5 -21.02 -28.39 6.54
C ALA A 5 -21.41 -27.19 5.65
N GLY A 6 -20.43 -26.39 5.21
CA GLY A 6 -20.65 -25.20 4.37
C GLY A 6 -19.77 -24.03 4.80
N ASN A 7 -20.12 -22.85 4.29
CA ASN A 7 -19.41 -21.60 4.53
C ASN A 7 -20.43 -20.46 4.69
N GLU A 8 -20.31 -19.65 5.74
CA GLU A 8 -21.05 -18.39 5.98
C GLU A 8 -22.56 -18.43 5.64
N SER A 9 -23.21 -19.55 5.97
CA SER A 9 -24.63 -19.78 5.65
C SER A 9 -25.54 -19.57 6.87
N GLY A 10 -25.07 -18.79 7.85
CA GLY A 10 -25.71 -18.60 9.15
C GLY A 10 -25.58 -19.81 10.08
N GLU A 11 -26.14 -19.68 11.28
CA GLU A 11 -26.22 -20.77 12.25
C GLU A 11 -27.66 -21.31 12.32
N GLY A 12 -27.85 -22.63 12.39
CA GLY A 12 -29.20 -23.16 12.52
C GLY A 12 -29.31 -24.69 12.48
N ILE A 13 -30.53 -25.17 12.77
CA ILE A 13 -30.84 -26.60 12.89
C ILE A 13 -30.56 -27.40 11.61
N ASN A 14 -30.61 -26.75 10.44
CA ASN A 14 -30.28 -27.41 9.18
C ASN A 14 -28.79 -27.78 9.11
N ILE A 15 -27.89 -26.95 9.65
CA ILE A 15 -26.47 -27.27 9.77
C ILE A 15 -26.28 -28.43 10.75
N THR A 16 -26.97 -28.40 11.90
CA THR A 16 -26.99 -29.52 12.86
C THR A 16 -27.37 -30.83 12.18
N HIS A 17 -28.53 -30.90 11.52
CA HIS A 17 -28.99 -32.11 10.85
C HIS A 17 -28.07 -32.54 9.70
N THR A 18 -27.45 -31.59 8.98
CA THR A 18 -26.47 -31.90 7.92
C THR A 18 -25.26 -32.62 8.51
N ILE A 19 -24.74 -32.12 9.62
CA ILE A 19 -23.60 -32.74 10.31
C ILE A 19 -24.00 -34.09 10.91
N GLU A 20 -25.15 -34.18 11.57
CA GLU A 20 -25.65 -35.44 12.17
C GLU A 20 -25.86 -36.53 11.11
N GLU A 21 -26.53 -36.20 10.00
CA GLU A 21 -26.74 -37.15 8.90
C GLU A 21 -25.41 -37.51 8.24
N GLY A 22 -24.55 -36.52 8.02
CA GLY A 22 -23.22 -36.74 7.48
C GLY A 22 -22.36 -37.68 8.33
N LYS A 23 -22.43 -37.57 9.68
CA LYS A 23 -21.80 -38.50 10.63
C LYS A 23 -22.42 -39.89 10.59
N SER A 24 -23.74 -39.98 10.42
CA SER A 24 -24.48 -41.23 10.24
C SER A 24 -24.00 -41.99 8.99
N LEU A 25 -23.79 -41.27 7.89
CA LEU A 25 -23.35 -41.82 6.61
C LEU A 25 -21.85 -42.15 6.56
N ASP A 26 -21.00 -41.29 7.15
CA ASP A 26 -19.56 -41.46 7.19
C ASP A 26 -18.98 -41.19 8.59
N PRO A 27 -18.90 -42.21 9.46
CA PRO A 27 -18.32 -42.07 10.79
C PRO A 27 -16.78 -42.03 10.77
N THR A 28 -16.13 -42.08 9.60
CA THR A 28 -14.66 -42.16 9.49
C THR A 28 -13.96 -40.79 9.46
N ARG A 29 -14.72 -39.70 9.42
CA ARG A 29 -14.22 -38.32 9.31
C ARG A 29 -14.89 -37.41 10.33
N PHE A 30 -14.12 -36.44 10.84
CA PHE A 30 -14.64 -35.37 11.69
C PHE A 30 -15.41 -34.33 10.88
N TRP A 31 -16.20 -33.50 11.55
CA TRP A 31 -16.94 -32.40 10.94
C TRP A 31 -16.53 -31.05 11.50
N MET A 32 -16.43 -30.05 10.62
CA MET A 32 -16.28 -28.63 10.96
C MET A 32 -17.34 -27.80 10.22
N TYR A 33 -17.53 -26.55 10.62
CA TYR A 33 -18.33 -25.60 9.86
C TYR A 33 -17.70 -24.21 9.87
N GLY A 34 -17.45 -23.66 8.67
CA GLY A 34 -17.02 -22.28 8.47
C GLY A 34 -18.17 -21.28 8.67
N GLY A 35 -18.81 -21.33 9.84
CA GLY A 35 -20.01 -20.58 10.16
C GLY A 35 -19.78 -19.10 10.43
N ASN A 36 -20.86 -18.37 10.71
CA ASN A 36 -20.79 -16.96 11.11
C ASN A 36 -20.61 -16.79 12.62
N ALA A 37 -20.74 -17.86 13.40
CA ALA A 37 -20.39 -17.90 14.82
C ALA A 37 -18.97 -18.43 15.06
N PHE A 38 -18.47 -18.26 16.28
CA PHE A 38 -17.15 -18.77 16.68
C PHE A 38 -17.04 -20.30 16.60
N SER A 39 -18.13 -21.00 16.91
CA SER A 39 -18.23 -22.47 16.86
C SER A 39 -19.69 -22.89 16.75
N HIS A 40 -19.95 -24.06 16.17
CA HIS A 40 -21.26 -24.69 16.13
C HIS A 40 -21.32 -25.94 17.04
N PRO A 41 -22.39 -26.18 17.83
CA PRO A 41 -22.42 -27.30 18.79
C PRO A 41 -22.31 -28.70 18.17
N ALA A 42 -22.72 -28.87 16.91
CA ALA A 42 -22.70 -30.16 16.23
C ALA A 42 -21.34 -30.54 15.63
N GLU A 43 -20.41 -29.59 15.51
CA GLU A 43 -19.09 -29.82 14.90
C GLU A 43 -18.12 -30.49 15.86
N ASP A 44 -17.19 -31.27 15.32
CA ASP A 44 -16.12 -31.95 16.07
C ASP A 44 -14.85 -31.09 16.19
N ILE A 45 -14.65 -30.14 15.27
CA ILE A 45 -13.50 -29.25 15.20
C ILE A 45 -14.00 -27.81 15.18
N ILE A 46 -13.56 -27.00 16.16
CA ILE A 46 -13.92 -25.59 16.24
C ILE A 46 -13.24 -24.84 15.08
N GLY A 47 -14.05 -24.23 14.21
CA GLY A 47 -13.62 -23.54 12.99
C GLY A 47 -13.68 -22.02 13.05
N PRO A 48 -13.03 -21.32 14.00
CA PRO A 48 -13.19 -19.88 14.13
C PRO A 48 -12.59 -19.16 12.92
N ARG A 49 -13.31 -18.18 12.40
CA ARG A 49 -12.87 -17.34 11.27
C ARG A 49 -12.19 -16.08 11.79
N TYR A 50 -10.98 -15.82 11.27
CA TYR A 50 -10.17 -14.65 11.53
C TYR A 50 -9.99 -14.28 13.02
N PRO A 51 -9.78 -15.21 13.98
CA PRO A 51 -9.50 -14.82 15.36
C PRO A 51 -8.12 -14.13 15.46
N THR A 52 -7.92 -13.21 16.39
CA THR A 52 -6.56 -12.76 16.73
C THR A 52 -5.78 -13.86 17.46
N PRO A 53 -4.43 -13.83 17.49
CA PRO A 53 -3.65 -14.78 18.29
C PRO A 53 -4.07 -14.81 19.78
N MET A 54 -4.37 -13.64 20.36
CA MET A 54 -4.87 -13.55 21.74
C MET A 54 -6.25 -14.19 21.90
N GLU A 55 -7.17 -13.99 20.95
CA GLU A 55 -8.49 -14.65 20.96
C GLU A 55 -8.32 -16.18 20.86
N LEU A 56 -7.42 -16.68 20.03
CA LEU A 56 -7.12 -18.11 19.93
C LEU A 56 -6.61 -18.68 21.25
N GLU A 57 -5.63 -18.02 21.87
CA GLU A 57 -5.08 -18.48 23.15
C GLU A 57 -6.16 -18.53 24.23
N MET A 58 -6.92 -17.45 24.39
CA MET A 58 -7.88 -17.33 25.48
C MET A 58 -9.12 -18.20 25.28
N GLN A 59 -9.64 -18.28 24.05
CA GLN A 59 -10.92 -18.96 23.78
C GLN A 59 -10.75 -20.44 23.44
N VAL A 60 -9.59 -20.84 22.89
CA VAL A 60 -9.32 -22.24 22.51
C VAL A 60 -8.10 -22.79 23.26
N GLY A 61 -6.97 -22.09 23.28
CA GLY A 61 -5.74 -22.59 23.89
C GLY A 61 -5.91 -23.01 25.35
N ILE A 62 -6.55 -22.15 26.15
CA ILE A 62 -6.84 -22.36 27.58
C ILE A 62 -8.35 -22.46 27.90
N GLY A 63 -9.21 -22.44 26.89
CA GLY A 63 -10.67 -22.48 27.06
C GLY A 63 -11.21 -23.86 27.50
N GLU A 64 -12.42 -23.87 28.07
CA GLU A 64 -13.07 -25.06 28.66
C GLU A 64 -13.62 -26.09 27.65
N ASP A 65 -13.93 -25.66 26.42
CA ASP A 65 -14.27 -26.60 25.35
C ASP A 65 -13.10 -27.58 25.17
N SER A 66 -13.30 -28.85 24.84
CA SER A 66 -12.19 -29.81 24.67
C SER A 66 -11.88 -30.14 23.22
N ARG A 67 -12.71 -29.68 22.27
CA ARG A 67 -12.54 -29.95 20.84
C ARG A 67 -11.26 -29.32 20.29
N PRO A 68 -10.57 -29.94 19.32
CA PRO A 68 -9.47 -29.27 18.63
C PRO A 68 -10.01 -28.12 17.77
N SER A 69 -9.12 -27.23 17.34
CA SER A 69 -9.47 -26.11 16.46
C SER A 69 -8.57 -26.05 15.25
N PHE A 70 -9.20 -25.76 14.11
CA PHE A 70 -8.54 -25.44 12.86
C PHE A 70 -9.25 -24.20 12.31
N MET A 71 -8.54 -23.08 12.17
CA MET A 71 -9.15 -21.87 11.65
C MET A 71 -9.55 -22.10 10.20
N ASP A 72 -10.86 -22.09 9.93
CA ASP A 72 -11.41 -22.27 8.58
C ASP A 72 -10.81 -21.24 7.62
N GLU A 73 -10.73 -19.99 8.09
CA GLU A 73 -10.00 -18.90 7.45
C GLU A 73 -9.24 -18.10 8.50
N TYR A 74 -7.96 -17.79 8.27
CA TYR A 74 -7.19 -16.80 9.02
C TYR A 74 -6.30 -16.00 8.07
N LEU A 75 -5.91 -14.79 8.45
CA LEU A 75 -5.07 -13.88 7.65
C LEU A 75 -5.50 -13.76 6.17
N SER A 76 -6.43 -12.85 5.89
CA SER A 76 -6.83 -12.57 4.52
C SER A 76 -5.81 -11.70 3.77
N VAL A 77 -5.26 -12.23 2.68
CA VAL A 77 -4.17 -11.66 1.90
C VAL A 77 -4.73 -10.90 0.70
N ALA A 78 -5.17 -9.65 0.89
CA ALA A 78 -5.57 -8.79 -0.24
C ALA A 78 -4.45 -7.80 -0.60
N GLY A 79 -3.93 -7.90 -1.82
CA GLY A 79 -2.77 -7.12 -2.24
C GLY A 79 -1.57 -7.39 -1.34
N ASN A 80 -0.98 -6.34 -0.79
CA ASN A 80 0.22 -6.47 0.05
C ASN A 80 -0.24 -6.73 1.48
N ALA A 81 -0.29 -7.99 1.89
CA ALA A 81 -0.89 -8.40 3.15
C ALA A 81 -0.18 -9.64 3.73
N GLY A 82 -0.83 -10.35 4.65
CA GLY A 82 -0.27 -11.55 5.30
C GLY A 82 0.70 -11.24 6.44
N GLY A 83 0.53 -10.08 7.09
CA GLY A 83 1.27 -9.70 8.28
C GLY A 83 0.87 -10.53 9.51
N ALA A 84 1.78 -10.63 10.48
CA ALA A 84 1.65 -11.33 11.76
C ALA A 84 1.57 -12.86 11.69
N LEU A 85 1.99 -13.49 10.59
CA LEU A 85 1.94 -14.94 10.44
C LEU A 85 2.71 -15.67 11.55
N ASP A 86 3.87 -15.16 11.95
CA ASP A 86 4.66 -15.75 13.05
C ASP A 86 3.94 -15.70 14.39
N ASP A 87 3.21 -14.61 14.70
CA ASP A 87 2.44 -14.47 15.94
C ASP A 87 1.34 -15.56 16.06
N TYR A 88 0.66 -15.87 14.95
CA TYR A 88 -0.32 -16.95 14.91
C TYR A 88 0.33 -18.31 15.16
N TRP A 89 1.44 -18.60 14.48
CA TRP A 89 2.10 -19.89 14.61
C TRP A 89 2.79 -20.07 15.95
N GLU A 90 3.23 -18.99 16.60
CA GLU A 90 3.68 -19.03 17.98
C GLU A 90 2.55 -19.47 18.92
N ALA A 91 1.36 -18.88 18.80
CA ALA A 91 0.18 -19.30 19.57
C ALA A 91 -0.19 -20.77 19.27
N ILE A 92 -0.20 -21.17 17.99
CA ILE A 92 -0.51 -22.54 17.56
C ILE A 92 0.42 -23.55 18.24
N TYR A 93 1.73 -23.30 18.23
CA TYR A 93 2.70 -24.24 18.81
C TYR A 93 2.70 -24.29 20.34
N ARG A 94 2.16 -23.28 21.03
CA ARG A 94 2.00 -23.30 22.49
C ARG A 94 0.89 -24.23 22.97
N HIS A 95 -0.12 -24.49 22.13
CA HIS A 95 -1.34 -25.21 22.55
C HIS A 95 -1.63 -26.42 21.65
N PRO A 96 -1.63 -27.66 22.19
CA PRO A 96 -1.90 -28.86 21.39
C PRO A 96 -3.27 -28.88 20.67
N ARG A 97 -4.24 -28.10 21.15
CA ARG A 97 -5.58 -27.98 20.53
C ARG A 97 -5.61 -27.10 19.30
N LEU A 98 -4.66 -26.18 19.14
CA LEU A 98 -4.57 -25.30 17.98
C LEU A 98 -3.82 -26.06 16.88
N MET A 99 -4.52 -26.41 15.80
CA MET A 99 -3.97 -27.24 14.73
C MET A 99 -3.55 -26.43 13.48
N GLY A 100 -3.57 -25.10 13.57
CA GLY A 100 -3.35 -24.20 12.43
C GLY A 100 -4.65 -23.74 11.79
N GLY A 101 -4.61 -23.48 10.48
CA GLY A 101 -5.75 -22.99 9.73
C GLY A 101 -5.45 -22.82 8.24
N ALA A 102 -6.42 -22.34 7.47
CA ALA A 102 -6.24 -21.99 6.06
C ALA A 102 -6.09 -20.48 5.86
N ILE A 103 -5.02 -20.07 5.19
CA ILE A 103 -4.81 -18.67 4.79
C ILE A 103 -5.80 -18.33 3.67
N TRP A 104 -6.39 -17.14 3.71
CA TRP A 104 -7.35 -16.69 2.70
C TRP A 104 -6.73 -15.68 1.71
N ASP A 105 -6.36 -16.03 0.49
CA ASP A 105 -6.42 -17.36 -0.12
C ASP A 105 -5.21 -17.59 -1.05
N PHE A 106 -5.34 -18.56 -1.97
CA PHE A 106 -4.21 -19.03 -2.76
C PHE A 106 -3.89 -18.14 -3.96
N VAL A 107 -4.84 -17.88 -4.87
CA VAL A 107 -4.57 -17.24 -6.18
C VAL A 107 -5.35 -15.94 -6.31
N SER A 108 -4.70 -14.88 -6.77
CA SER A 108 -5.41 -13.62 -6.96
C SER A 108 -6.45 -13.63 -8.08
N PRO A 109 -7.62 -12.98 -7.86
CA PRO A 109 -8.68 -12.91 -8.86
C PRO A 109 -8.32 -11.88 -9.92
N GLY A 110 -7.60 -12.32 -10.95
CA GLY A 110 -7.26 -11.51 -12.11
C GLY A 110 -7.63 -12.21 -13.41
N LEU A 111 -8.60 -11.65 -14.13
CA LEU A 111 -8.93 -12.07 -15.49
C LEU A 111 -8.07 -11.28 -16.48
N THR A 112 -7.48 -11.96 -17.45
CA THR A 112 -6.78 -11.26 -18.53
C THR A 112 -7.78 -10.54 -19.41
N GLU A 113 -7.75 -9.21 -19.39
CA GLU A 113 -8.59 -8.34 -20.22
C GLU A 113 -7.73 -7.47 -21.13
N ARG A 114 -8.31 -7.01 -22.24
CA ARG A 114 -7.66 -6.04 -23.13
C ARG A 114 -7.72 -4.66 -22.49
N ILE A 115 -6.61 -3.94 -22.55
CA ILE A 115 -6.59 -2.52 -22.20
C ILE A 115 -7.22 -1.77 -23.37
N ARG A 116 -8.42 -1.23 -23.17
CA ARG A 116 -9.21 -0.53 -24.20
C ARG A 116 -9.34 0.93 -23.79
N GLN A 117 -8.58 1.79 -24.45
CA GLN A 117 -8.55 3.22 -24.18
C GLN A 117 -9.46 3.96 -25.17
N VAL A 118 -10.13 5.01 -24.69
CA VAL A 118 -10.86 5.98 -25.51
C VAL A 118 -10.20 7.35 -25.36
N ASP A 119 -10.35 8.20 -26.37
CA ASP A 119 -9.69 9.49 -26.40
C ASP A 119 -10.42 10.51 -25.51
N ASP A 120 -9.66 11.17 -24.63
CA ASP A 120 -10.05 12.46 -24.05
C ASP A 120 -9.60 13.57 -24.99
N LEU A 121 -10.56 14.23 -25.63
CA LEU A 121 -10.32 15.32 -26.58
C LEU A 121 -10.10 16.68 -25.90
N SER A 122 -10.14 16.72 -24.57
CA SER A 122 -9.71 17.90 -23.83
C SER A 122 -8.19 18.15 -24.02
N PRO A 123 -7.69 19.35 -23.69
CA PRO A 123 -6.25 19.64 -23.73
C PRO A 123 -5.39 18.74 -22.82
N PHE A 124 -6.02 17.99 -21.90
CA PHE A 124 -5.32 17.18 -20.89
C PHE A 124 -5.04 15.74 -21.33
N HIS A 125 -5.78 15.22 -22.32
CA HIS A 125 -5.65 13.83 -22.79
C HIS A 125 -5.63 12.79 -21.65
N THR A 126 -6.56 12.93 -20.72
CA THR A 126 -6.66 12.12 -19.52
C THR A 126 -6.83 10.64 -19.88
N PRO A 127 -5.99 9.72 -19.33
CA PRO A 127 -6.13 8.29 -19.59
C PRO A 127 -7.53 7.79 -19.19
N THR A 128 -8.26 7.26 -20.17
CA THR A 128 -9.67 6.89 -20.04
C THR A 128 -9.94 5.53 -20.69
N HIS A 129 -10.58 4.61 -19.98
CA HIS A 129 -10.64 3.19 -20.38
C HIS A 129 -12.04 2.60 -20.32
N LEU A 130 -12.37 1.75 -21.29
CA LEU A 130 -13.59 0.94 -21.30
C LEU A 130 -13.43 -0.30 -20.44
N MET A 131 -14.27 -0.44 -19.43
CA MET A 131 -14.18 -1.51 -18.43
C MET A 131 -15.26 -2.57 -18.57
N GLY A 132 -14.96 -3.77 -18.08
CA GLY A 132 -15.84 -4.94 -18.16
C GLY A 132 -16.35 -5.17 -19.58
N ASN A 133 -17.65 -5.33 -19.75
CA ASN A 133 -18.23 -5.61 -21.07
C ASN A 133 -18.66 -4.36 -21.85
N ALA A 134 -18.20 -3.14 -21.49
CA ALA A 134 -18.55 -1.91 -22.20
C ALA A 134 -18.20 -2.01 -23.70
N ARG A 135 -19.03 -1.43 -24.57
CA ARG A 135 -18.87 -1.51 -26.02
C ARG A 135 -19.04 -0.15 -26.67
N LEU A 136 -18.40 0.02 -27.81
CA LEU A 136 -18.69 1.08 -28.76
C LEU A 136 -19.55 0.49 -29.89
N VAL A 137 -20.67 1.14 -30.19
CA VAL A 137 -21.62 0.69 -31.23
C VAL A 137 -21.93 1.80 -32.22
N LYS A 138 -22.25 1.45 -33.46
CA LYS A 138 -22.60 2.43 -34.50
C LYS A 138 -24.04 2.89 -34.35
N GLU A 139 -24.21 4.21 -34.28
CA GLU A 139 -25.49 4.92 -34.23
C GLU A 139 -25.54 5.90 -35.43
N GLY A 140 -26.09 5.44 -36.55
CA GLY A 140 -26.02 6.20 -37.80
C GLY A 140 -24.59 6.37 -38.30
N LYS A 141 -24.06 7.61 -38.24
CA LYS A 141 -22.66 7.91 -38.63
C LYS A 141 -21.70 7.92 -37.43
N ASN A 142 -22.24 8.11 -36.22
CA ASN A 142 -21.45 8.25 -35.01
C ASN A 142 -21.18 6.89 -34.38
N THR A 143 -20.23 6.88 -33.46
CA THR A 143 -19.95 5.76 -32.57
C THR A 143 -20.31 6.18 -31.16
N VAL A 144 -21.09 5.39 -30.44
CA VAL A 144 -21.56 5.73 -29.10
C VAL A 144 -21.15 4.65 -28.11
N LEU A 145 -20.96 5.04 -26.85
CA LEU A 145 -20.81 4.11 -25.74
C LEU A 145 -22.13 3.37 -25.50
N ASP A 146 -22.10 2.05 -25.33
CA ASP A 146 -23.27 1.21 -25.02
C ASP A 146 -23.08 0.46 -23.70
N LEU A 147 -23.95 0.77 -22.73
CA LEU A 147 -23.99 0.19 -21.39
C LEU A 147 -25.35 -0.48 -21.14
N ASN A 148 -25.37 -1.68 -20.59
CA ASN A 148 -26.51 -2.59 -20.49
C ASN A 148 -27.05 -2.75 -19.05
N GLY A 149 -26.51 -1.99 -18.09
CA GLY A 149 -26.95 -2.01 -16.70
C GLY A 149 -26.21 -2.98 -15.78
N HIS A 150 -25.21 -3.74 -16.23
CA HIS A 150 -24.51 -4.73 -15.39
C HIS A 150 -23.12 -4.26 -14.93
N ASP A 151 -22.05 -4.62 -15.64
CA ASP A 151 -20.65 -4.53 -15.21
C ASP A 151 -19.81 -3.65 -16.16
N GLN A 152 -20.40 -2.57 -16.67
CA GLN A 152 -19.84 -1.80 -17.78
C GLN A 152 -19.75 -0.33 -17.39
N TRP A 153 -18.56 0.25 -17.53
CA TRP A 153 -18.33 1.66 -17.25
C TRP A 153 -17.10 2.15 -18.00
N VAL A 154 -16.90 3.46 -17.98
CA VAL A 154 -15.66 4.11 -18.40
C VAL A 154 -14.93 4.58 -17.16
N GLU A 155 -13.68 4.14 -17.01
CA GLU A 155 -12.78 4.52 -15.92
C GLU A 155 -11.90 5.68 -16.39
N VAL A 156 -11.99 6.82 -15.70
CA VAL A 156 -11.15 7.99 -15.95
C VAL A 156 -10.09 8.07 -14.86
N TYR A 157 -8.81 8.10 -15.25
CA TYR A 157 -7.71 8.28 -14.30
C TYR A 157 -7.88 9.57 -13.50
N ARG A 158 -7.50 9.55 -12.22
CA ARG A 158 -7.62 10.68 -11.28
C ARG A 158 -6.59 11.78 -11.53
N ALA A 159 -6.50 12.28 -12.76
CA ALA A 159 -5.66 13.41 -13.10
C ALA A 159 -6.18 14.73 -12.49
N ASP A 160 -5.29 15.69 -12.31
CA ASP A 160 -5.58 16.94 -11.59
C ASP A 160 -6.71 17.77 -12.25
N ASN A 161 -6.85 17.70 -13.57
CA ASN A 161 -7.90 18.37 -14.32
C ASN A 161 -9.32 17.89 -13.96
N VAL A 162 -9.47 16.67 -13.46
CA VAL A 162 -10.76 16.11 -13.01
C VAL A 162 -10.88 16.03 -11.48
N GLU A 163 -9.93 16.60 -10.73
CA GLU A 163 -9.97 16.74 -9.27
C GLU A 163 -10.37 18.18 -8.87
N LEU A 164 -11.64 18.51 -9.13
CA LEU A 164 -12.13 19.88 -9.11
C LEU A 164 -12.23 20.46 -7.69
N ASN A 165 -11.80 21.72 -7.55
CA ASN A 165 -11.96 22.54 -6.33
C ASN A 165 -12.56 23.93 -6.64
N SER A 166 -13.32 24.04 -7.74
CA SER A 166 -13.95 25.28 -8.23
C SER A 166 -15.32 25.54 -7.57
N ASN A 167 -15.81 26.77 -7.68
CA ASN A 167 -17.20 27.12 -7.37
C ASN A 167 -18.11 27.07 -8.61
N GLU A 168 -17.62 26.55 -9.73
CA GLU A 168 -18.39 26.40 -10.96
C GLU A 168 -18.19 25.00 -11.53
N LEU A 169 -19.21 24.46 -12.20
CA LEU A 169 -19.19 23.15 -12.84
C LEU A 169 -20.23 23.08 -13.96
N THR A 170 -19.86 22.48 -15.07
CA THR A 170 -20.83 21.99 -16.06
C THR A 170 -20.59 20.51 -16.33
N LEU A 171 -21.65 19.71 -16.22
CA LEU A 171 -21.70 18.32 -16.69
C LEU A 171 -22.63 18.26 -17.90
N THR A 172 -22.24 17.61 -18.98
CA THR A 172 -23.10 17.45 -20.16
C THR A 172 -22.93 16.06 -20.77
N CYS A 173 -24.00 15.49 -21.31
CA CYS A 173 -23.95 14.25 -22.08
C CYS A 173 -25.20 14.11 -22.94
N ARG A 174 -25.05 13.43 -24.08
CA ARG A 174 -26.17 12.84 -24.81
C ARG A 174 -26.40 11.44 -24.28
N ILE A 175 -27.65 11.13 -23.94
CA ILE A 175 -28.01 9.82 -23.41
C ILE A 175 -29.25 9.26 -24.10
N TYR A 176 -29.22 7.96 -24.34
CA TYR A 176 -30.34 7.14 -24.79
C TYR A 176 -30.65 6.11 -23.69
N PRO A 177 -31.47 6.47 -22.70
CA PRO A 177 -31.75 5.60 -21.57
C PRO A 177 -32.67 4.44 -21.95
N ARG A 178 -32.40 3.25 -21.41
CA ARG A 178 -33.22 2.05 -21.55
C ARG A 178 -33.80 1.62 -20.20
N LYS A 179 -34.71 0.65 -20.22
CA LYS A 179 -35.57 0.33 -19.07
C LYS A 179 -34.84 0.11 -17.73
N LEU A 180 -33.66 -0.53 -17.72
CA LEU A 180 -32.97 -0.85 -16.46
C LEU A 180 -32.32 0.38 -15.82
N VAL A 181 -32.17 1.49 -16.54
CA VAL A 181 -31.61 2.75 -16.03
C VAL A 181 -32.36 3.26 -14.81
N SER A 182 -33.66 2.93 -14.71
CA SER A 182 -34.54 3.33 -13.60
C SER A 182 -34.13 2.75 -12.25
N SER A 183 -33.23 1.77 -12.24
CA SER A 183 -32.62 1.21 -11.04
C SER A 183 -31.66 2.20 -10.34
N CYS A 184 -30.75 2.85 -11.08
CA CYS A 184 -29.80 3.81 -10.52
C CYS A 184 -29.28 4.85 -11.54
N GLY A 185 -29.04 4.45 -12.79
CA GLY A 185 -28.67 5.34 -13.89
C GLY A 185 -27.52 6.29 -13.58
N SER A 186 -26.37 5.79 -13.12
CA SER A 186 -25.19 6.62 -12.84
C SER A 186 -24.49 7.07 -14.13
N PHE A 187 -24.87 8.22 -14.68
CA PHE A 187 -24.35 8.70 -15.96
C PHE A 187 -22.94 9.25 -15.84
N ILE A 188 -22.72 10.27 -15.00
CA ILE A 188 -21.40 10.88 -14.74
C ILE A 188 -21.27 11.04 -13.24
N THR A 189 -20.30 10.40 -12.60
CA THR A 189 -20.12 10.54 -11.14
C THR A 189 -18.65 10.62 -10.75
N LYS A 190 -18.36 11.29 -9.63
CA LYS A 190 -17.06 11.25 -8.95
C LYS A 190 -17.26 10.99 -7.45
N GLY A 191 -17.76 9.78 -7.16
CA GLY A 191 -18.26 9.43 -5.83
C GLY A 191 -19.51 10.22 -5.43
N ASN A 192 -19.99 10.02 -4.20
CA ASN A 192 -21.16 10.72 -3.66
C ASN A 192 -20.84 12.10 -3.10
N TYR A 193 -19.56 12.37 -2.87
CA TYR A 193 -19.08 13.53 -2.11
C TYR A 193 -18.32 14.56 -2.95
N GLN A 194 -18.41 14.53 -4.28
CA GLN A 194 -17.89 15.62 -5.11
C GLN A 194 -18.96 16.17 -6.06
N PHE A 195 -19.34 15.40 -7.08
CA PHE A 195 -20.45 15.72 -7.97
C PHE A 195 -20.98 14.46 -8.66
N GLY A 196 -22.20 14.56 -9.19
CA GLY A 196 -22.70 13.53 -10.09
C GLY A 196 -24.05 13.87 -10.71
N LEU A 197 -24.29 13.22 -11.85
CA LEU A 197 -25.52 13.22 -12.64
C LEU A 197 -26.03 11.79 -12.72
N GLN A 198 -27.25 11.55 -12.22
CA GLN A 198 -27.82 10.22 -12.20
C GLN A 198 -29.34 10.17 -12.19
N GLN A 199 -29.92 9.07 -12.65
CA GLN A 199 -31.36 8.83 -12.52
C GLN A 199 -31.74 8.36 -11.10
N ARG A 200 -32.96 8.68 -10.65
CA ARG A 200 -33.53 8.19 -9.39
C ARG A 200 -34.92 7.64 -9.67
N GLY A 201 -35.04 6.31 -9.63
CA GLY A 201 -36.30 5.64 -9.91
C GLY A 201 -36.76 5.86 -11.36
N LYS A 202 -38.07 5.92 -11.56
CA LYS A 202 -38.68 5.99 -12.90
C LYS A 202 -38.98 7.41 -13.39
N ASP A 203 -38.80 8.41 -12.53
CA ASP A 203 -39.44 9.72 -12.73
C ASP A 203 -38.51 10.92 -12.53
N LYS A 204 -37.27 10.73 -12.05
CA LYS A 204 -36.38 11.84 -11.69
C LYS A 204 -34.94 11.70 -12.18
N LEU A 205 -34.36 12.81 -12.59
CA LEU A 205 -32.92 13.01 -12.78
C LEU A 205 -32.37 13.86 -11.64
N GLU A 206 -31.29 13.43 -11.01
CA GLU A 206 -30.59 14.14 -9.93
C GLU A 206 -29.24 14.67 -10.42
N PHE A 207 -28.99 15.95 -10.13
CA PHE A 207 -27.67 16.56 -10.17
C PHE A 207 -27.26 16.97 -8.76
N TYR A 208 -26.11 16.49 -8.29
CA TYR A 208 -25.58 16.84 -6.99
C TYR A 208 -24.14 17.36 -7.09
N ILE A 209 -23.79 18.22 -6.13
CA ILE A 209 -22.43 18.65 -5.82
C ILE A 209 -22.22 18.60 -4.30
N TYR A 210 -20.97 18.58 -3.86
CA TYR A 210 -20.64 18.63 -2.44
C TYR A 210 -19.64 19.75 -2.16
N THR A 211 -20.02 20.66 -1.27
CA THR A 211 -19.19 21.76 -0.77
C THR A 211 -18.80 21.48 0.68
N ASP A 212 -19.19 22.32 1.62
CA ASP A 212 -19.30 22.00 3.06
C ASP A 212 -20.45 21.03 3.37
N LYS A 213 -21.40 20.85 2.45
CA LYS A 213 -22.53 19.92 2.53
C LYS A 213 -22.93 19.45 1.13
N LYS A 214 -23.76 18.41 1.06
CA LYS A 214 -24.37 17.98 -0.21
C LYS A 214 -25.47 18.95 -0.65
N HIS A 215 -25.38 19.43 -1.89
CA HIS A 215 -26.46 20.13 -2.59
C HIS A 215 -26.98 19.23 -3.71
N SER A 216 -28.28 19.22 -3.92
CA SER A 216 -28.93 18.37 -4.94
C SER A 216 -30.14 19.06 -5.52
N VAL A 217 -30.37 18.88 -6.81
CA VAL A 217 -31.57 19.28 -7.54
C VAL A 217 -32.11 18.08 -8.32
N CYS A 218 -33.43 17.92 -8.31
CA CYS A 218 -34.12 16.88 -9.07
C CYS A 218 -35.02 17.49 -10.14
N ALA A 219 -34.94 16.98 -11.37
CA ALA A 219 -35.84 17.31 -12.47
C ALA A 219 -36.74 16.11 -12.80
N SER A 220 -38.00 16.35 -13.14
CA SER A 220 -38.88 15.31 -13.69
C SER A 220 -38.42 14.90 -15.09
N LEU A 221 -38.48 13.60 -15.37
CA LEU A 221 -38.14 13.05 -16.68
C LEU A 221 -39.23 13.39 -17.72
N PRO A 222 -38.88 13.64 -19.00
CA PRO A 222 -39.82 13.73 -20.10
C PRO A 222 -40.67 12.47 -20.26
N THR A 223 -41.87 12.59 -20.85
CA THR A 223 -42.76 11.45 -21.09
C THR A 223 -42.18 10.43 -22.07
N ASP A 224 -41.27 10.88 -22.94
CA ASP A 224 -40.54 10.12 -23.94
C ASP A 224 -39.10 9.78 -23.53
N TRP A 225 -38.78 9.85 -22.22
CA TRP A 225 -37.43 9.63 -21.72
C TRP A 225 -36.76 8.33 -22.20
N GLU A 226 -37.42 7.20 -21.98
CA GLU A 226 -36.87 5.89 -22.36
C GLU A 226 -36.90 5.72 -23.88
N TYR A 227 -35.81 5.15 -24.42
CA TYR A 227 -35.65 4.84 -25.84
C TYR A 227 -35.69 6.06 -26.77
N ASN A 228 -35.28 7.23 -26.29
CA ASN A 228 -35.04 8.41 -27.10
C ASN A 228 -33.74 9.09 -26.67
N TRP A 229 -33.11 9.80 -27.62
CA TRP A 229 -31.91 10.59 -27.34
C TRP A 229 -32.30 11.91 -26.66
N HIS A 230 -31.65 12.20 -25.54
CA HIS A 230 -31.78 13.47 -24.83
C HIS A 230 -30.42 14.12 -24.61
N GLN A 231 -30.36 15.44 -24.79
CA GLN A 231 -29.23 16.24 -24.31
C GLN A 231 -29.49 16.62 -22.86
N VAL A 232 -28.62 16.20 -21.94
CA VAL A 232 -28.67 16.62 -20.55
C VAL A 232 -27.49 17.52 -20.24
N THR A 233 -27.77 18.65 -19.60
CA THR A 233 -26.75 19.58 -19.12
C THR A 233 -27.07 20.02 -17.69
N CYS A 234 -26.08 19.90 -16.81
CA CYS A 234 -26.15 20.32 -15.42
C CYS A 234 -25.13 21.42 -15.17
N ILE A 235 -25.57 22.54 -14.61
CA ILE A 235 -24.73 23.74 -14.43
C ILE A 235 -24.78 24.15 -12.97
N TYR A 236 -23.61 24.46 -12.41
CA TYR A 236 -23.43 25.17 -11.15
C TYR A 236 -22.55 26.39 -11.39
N ASP A 237 -23.04 27.58 -11.03
CA ASP A 237 -22.38 28.88 -11.27
C ASP A 237 -21.85 29.56 -9.99
N GLY A 238 -21.81 28.82 -8.89
CA GLY A 238 -21.39 29.33 -7.57
C GLY A 238 -22.53 29.87 -6.71
N GLN A 239 -23.74 30.03 -7.27
CA GLN A 239 -24.93 30.52 -6.55
C GLN A 239 -26.17 29.66 -6.81
N LYS A 240 -26.27 29.06 -8.00
CA LYS A 240 -27.41 28.27 -8.45
C LYS A 240 -26.91 27.01 -9.13
N MET A 241 -27.59 25.89 -8.89
CA MET A 241 -27.43 24.67 -9.66
C MET A 241 -28.71 24.34 -10.43
N SER A 242 -28.59 23.93 -11.69
CA SER A 242 -29.71 23.76 -12.62
C SER A 242 -29.54 22.53 -13.50
N ILE A 243 -30.66 21.90 -13.88
CA ILE A 243 -30.73 20.80 -14.85
C ILE A 243 -31.48 21.28 -16.08
N TYR A 244 -30.88 21.07 -17.25
CA TYR A 244 -31.47 21.28 -18.56
C TYR A 244 -31.63 19.93 -19.25
N ILE A 245 -32.80 19.69 -19.85
CA ILE A 245 -33.06 18.55 -20.73
C ILE A 245 -33.54 19.11 -22.06
N ASP A 246 -32.84 18.76 -23.13
CA ASP A 246 -33.06 19.23 -24.50
C ASP A 246 -33.07 20.77 -24.60
N GLY A 247 -32.14 21.40 -23.88
CA GLY A 247 -31.95 22.86 -23.84
C GLY A 247 -32.94 23.62 -22.94
N ALA A 248 -33.97 22.97 -22.39
CA ALA A 248 -34.94 23.60 -21.50
C ALA A 248 -34.58 23.39 -20.02
N GLU A 249 -34.53 24.45 -19.22
CA GLU A 249 -34.37 24.36 -17.75
C GLU A 249 -35.56 23.60 -17.16
N LYS A 250 -35.30 22.46 -16.50
CA LYS A 250 -36.33 21.61 -15.89
C LYS A 250 -36.42 21.80 -14.37
N ALA A 251 -35.29 22.08 -13.73
CA ALA A 251 -35.23 22.31 -12.29
C ALA A 251 -34.00 23.13 -11.93
N SER A 252 -34.10 23.87 -10.83
CA SER A 252 -32.97 24.54 -10.22
C SER A 252 -33.15 24.75 -8.73
N THR A 253 -32.02 24.94 -8.02
CA THR A 253 -31.99 25.31 -6.61
C THR A 253 -30.78 26.19 -6.32
N GLN A 254 -30.81 26.89 -5.19
CA GLN A 254 -29.67 27.66 -4.70
C GLN A 254 -28.61 26.72 -4.13
N ALA A 255 -27.36 26.94 -4.47
CA ALA A 255 -26.20 26.23 -3.94
C ALA A 255 -25.00 27.18 -3.94
N SER A 256 -24.08 27.06 -2.99
CA SER A 256 -22.92 27.93 -2.93
C SER A 256 -21.73 27.25 -2.25
N GLY A 257 -20.53 27.78 -2.50
CA GLY A 257 -19.27 27.25 -1.99
C GLY A 257 -18.42 26.56 -3.06
N ASN A 258 -17.19 26.21 -2.69
CA ASN A 258 -16.30 25.47 -3.57
C ASN A 258 -16.60 23.97 -3.46
N ILE A 259 -16.65 23.29 -4.60
CA ILE A 259 -16.70 21.84 -4.70
C ILE A 259 -15.45 21.28 -3.99
N ARG A 260 -15.61 20.19 -3.24
CA ARG A 260 -14.50 19.57 -2.51
C ARG A 260 -14.01 18.29 -3.20
N ASN A 261 -12.69 18.16 -3.30
CA ASN A 261 -12.08 16.95 -3.82
C ASN A 261 -11.95 15.81 -2.78
N PHE A 262 -12.26 14.59 -3.21
CA PHE A 262 -12.22 13.34 -2.43
C PHE A 262 -11.65 12.21 -3.30
N PRO A 263 -11.14 11.10 -2.71
CA PRO A 263 -10.27 10.15 -3.40
C PRO A 263 -11.01 9.13 -4.28
N TYR A 264 -11.99 9.59 -5.07
CA TYR A 264 -12.74 8.74 -6.01
C TYR A 264 -12.50 9.18 -7.46
N PRO A 265 -12.39 8.24 -8.42
CA PRO A 265 -12.26 8.55 -9.84
C PRO A 265 -13.57 9.09 -10.43
N VAL A 266 -13.45 9.77 -11.57
CA VAL A 266 -14.62 10.01 -12.43
C VAL A 266 -14.97 8.70 -13.11
N ASN A 267 -16.25 8.34 -13.10
CA ASN A 267 -16.76 7.19 -13.84
C ASN A 267 -17.95 7.61 -14.71
N ILE A 268 -17.99 7.09 -15.93
CA ILE A 268 -19.15 7.16 -16.81
C ILE A 268 -19.85 5.80 -16.76
N GLY A 269 -21.12 5.77 -16.34
CA GLY A 269 -21.85 4.51 -16.23
C GLY A 269 -21.69 3.76 -14.91
N ARG A 270 -20.97 4.31 -13.92
CA ARG A 270 -20.76 3.74 -12.57
C ARG A 270 -20.57 4.85 -11.53
N ASN A 271 -20.78 4.53 -10.26
CA ASN A 271 -20.32 5.31 -9.10
C ASN A 271 -19.27 4.51 -8.33
N ALA A 272 -18.02 4.95 -8.37
CA ALA A 272 -16.88 4.23 -7.80
C ALA A 272 -16.96 4.02 -6.28
N GLU A 273 -17.73 4.85 -5.57
CA GLU A 273 -17.90 4.75 -4.12
C GLU A 273 -18.96 3.73 -3.72
N THR A 274 -20.04 3.57 -4.50
CA THR A 274 -21.18 2.73 -4.13
C THR A 274 -21.31 1.46 -4.93
N HIS A 275 -20.70 1.39 -6.12
CA HIS A 275 -20.79 0.24 -6.99
C HIS A 275 -19.48 -0.56 -6.95
N GLY A 276 -19.53 -1.70 -6.27
CA GLY A 276 -18.45 -2.69 -6.20
C GLY A 276 -19.01 -4.11 -6.28
N GLN A 277 -18.30 -5.08 -5.70
CA GLN A 277 -18.70 -6.49 -5.71
C GLN A 277 -20.09 -6.75 -5.07
N GLU A 278 -20.52 -5.88 -4.14
CA GLU A 278 -21.80 -6.00 -3.41
C GLU A 278 -22.96 -5.26 -4.10
N THR A 279 -22.78 -4.82 -5.35
CA THR A 279 -23.79 -4.04 -6.07
C THR A 279 -25.04 -4.90 -6.32
N SER A 280 -26.18 -4.47 -5.79
CA SER A 280 -27.48 -5.15 -5.92
C SER A 280 -28.44 -4.47 -6.91
N VAL A 281 -27.93 -3.47 -7.65
CA VAL A 281 -28.71 -2.66 -8.60
C VAL A 281 -28.21 -2.86 -10.03
N TYR A 282 -29.10 -2.68 -11.00
CA TYR A 282 -28.65 -2.39 -12.36
C TYR A 282 -28.09 -0.96 -12.40
N ILE A 283 -26.88 -0.80 -12.92
CA ILE A 283 -26.08 0.42 -12.77
C ILE A 283 -26.49 1.48 -13.78
N CYS A 284 -26.10 1.32 -15.05
CA CYS A 284 -26.40 2.25 -16.13
C CYS A 284 -26.74 1.46 -17.39
N ASP A 285 -28.00 1.50 -17.79
CA ASP A 285 -28.50 0.90 -19.03
C ASP A 285 -28.87 2.02 -20.02
N ALA A 286 -27.87 2.48 -20.76
CA ALA A 286 -28.00 3.58 -21.71
C ALA A 286 -26.93 3.51 -22.80
N GLN A 287 -27.22 4.08 -23.97
CA GLN A 287 -26.15 4.55 -24.85
C GLN A 287 -25.80 6.00 -24.50
N MET A 288 -24.53 6.37 -24.66
CA MET A 288 -24.03 7.69 -24.31
C MET A 288 -23.05 8.23 -25.36
N ASP A 289 -23.09 9.54 -25.57
CA ASP A 289 -22.25 10.26 -26.52
C ASP A 289 -21.99 11.68 -25.98
N GLU A 290 -20.97 12.37 -26.50
CA GLU A 290 -20.63 13.78 -26.18
C GLU A 290 -20.59 14.06 -24.67
N VAL A 291 -19.85 13.25 -23.91
CA VAL A 291 -19.76 13.34 -22.44
C VAL A 291 -18.69 14.35 -22.06
N GLY A 292 -19.10 15.44 -21.41
CA GLY A 292 -18.23 16.56 -21.06
C GLY A 292 -18.29 16.97 -19.59
N ILE A 293 -17.13 17.32 -19.03
CA ILE A 293 -16.96 17.95 -17.72
C ILE A 293 -16.20 19.26 -17.90
N PHE A 294 -16.70 20.36 -17.35
CA PHE A 294 -16.07 21.67 -17.41
C PHE A 294 -15.96 22.27 -16.01
N ALA A 295 -14.80 22.83 -15.67
CA ALA A 295 -14.59 23.56 -14.42
C ALA A 295 -15.15 25.01 -14.46
N LYS A 296 -16.14 25.26 -15.31
CA LYS A 296 -16.80 26.55 -15.56
C LYS A 296 -18.30 26.33 -15.78
N ALA A 297 -19.09 27.37 -15.54
CA ALA A 297 -20.52 27.38 -15.84
C ALA A 297 -20.77 27.76 -17.32
N LEU A 298 -21.25 26.81 -18.13
CA LEU A 298 -21.50 26.99 -19.56
C LEU A 298 -22.95 26.65 -19.88
N THR A 299 -23.66 27.55 -20.57
CA THR A 299 -25.08 27.38 -20.91
C THR A 299 -25.34 26.84 -22.31
N SER A 300 -24.35 26.93 -23.21
CA SER A 300 -24.41 26.40 -24.58
C SER A 300 -23.00 26.36 -25.18
N SER A 301 -22.85 25.76 -26.36
CA SER A 301 -21.60 25.70 -27.14
C SER A 301 -20.46 25.02 -26.38
N PHE A 302 -20.56 23.70 -26.22
CA PHE A 302 -19.53 22.90 -25.55
C PHE A 302 -18.39 22.61 -26.51
N HIS A 303 -17.19 23.03 -26.11
CA HIS A 303 -15.99 22.97 -26.91
C HIS A 303 -14.94 22.11 -26.18
N PRO A 304 -14.42 21.03 -26.79
CA PRO A 304 -13.45 20.14 -26.13
C PRO A 304 -12.24 20.88 -25.56
N GLU A 305 -11.77 21.93 -26.22
CA GLU A 305 -10.62 22.75 -25.81
C GLU A 305 -10.83 23.52 -24.49
N GLU A 306 -12.07 23.66 -24.03
CA GLU A 306 -12.41 24.30 -22.74
C GLU A 306 -12.75 23.27 -21.65
N ALA A 307 -12.82 21.98 -22.01
CA ALA A 307 -13.24 20.92 -21.13
C ALA A 307 -12.11 20.53 -20.15
N ALA A 308 -12.53 20.11 -18.96
CA ALA A 308 -11.68 19.30 -18.08
C ALA A 308 -11.61 17.85 -18.57
N LEU A 309 -12.67 17.34 -19.21
CA LEU A 309 -12.76 16.01 -19.82
C LEU A 309 -13.78 16.08 -20.96
N TRP A 310 -13.46 15.54 -22.13
CA TRP A 310 -14.41 15.40 -23.23
C TRP A 310 -14.26 14.05 -23.94
N LEU A 311 -15.32 13.25 -23.93
CA LEU A 311 -15.37 11.91 -24.53
C LEU A 311 -16.48 11.85 -25.60
N ASP A 312 -16.08 11.65 -26.85
CA ASP A 312 -16.99 11.47 -28.01
C ASP A 312 -17.15 10.00 -28.42
N PHE A 313 -16.30 9.11 -27.88
CA PHE A 313 -16.31 7.67 -28.14
C PHE A 313 -16.16 7.28 -29.63
N GLU A 314 -15.56 8.13 -30.46
CA GLU A 314 -15.39 7.83 -31.88
C GLU A 314 -14.23 6.87 -32.17
N GLN A 315 -13.27 6.77 -31.24
CA GLN A 315 -12.10 5.91 -31.36
C GLN A 315 -11.85 5.09 -30.09
N GLU A 316 -11.48 3.83 -30.29
CA GLU A 316 -10.94 2.94 -29.27
C GLU A 316 -9.55 2.49 -29.70
N THR A 317 -8.58 2.60 -28.81
CA THR A 317 -7.22 2.09 -29.00
C THR A 317 -6.96 0.93 -28.03
N GLY A 318 -6.30 -0.12 -28.54
CA GLY A 318 -5.95 -1.30 -27.75
C GLY A 318 -4.48 -1.30 -27.34
N ASN A 319 -4.20 -1.32 -26.04
CA ASN A 319 -2.83 -1.19 -25.50
C ASN A 319 -2.36 -2.46 -24.76
N GLY A 320 -2.53 -3.62 -25.39
CA GLY A 320 -2.15 -4.92 -24.80
C GLY A 320 -3.21 -5.45 -23.83
N THR A 321 -2.75 -6.13 -22.76
CA THR A 321 -3.62 -6.80 -21.78
C THR A 321 -3.17 -6.53 -20.35
N SER A 322 -4.10 -6.57 -19.41
CA SER A 322 -3.85 -6.50 -17.96
C SER A 322 -4.70 -7.50 -17.20
N TYR A 323 -4.36 -7.78 -15.95
CA TYR A 323 -5.25 -8.48 -15.03
C TYR A 323 -6.31 -7.52 -14.49
N SER A 324 -7.58 -7.88 -14.66
CA SER A 324 -8.75 -7.16 -14.17
C SER A 324 -9.36 -7.92 -12.99
N TYR A 325 -9.67 -7.21 -11.92
CA TYR A 325 -10.44 -7.72 -10.77
C TYR A 325 -11.92 -7.33 -10.88
N GLY A 326 -12.40 -7.03 -12.09
CA GLY A 326 -13.78 -6.67 -12.36
C GLY A 326 -14.23 -5.42 -11.60
N ILE A 327 -15.51 -5.38 -11.21
CA ILE A 327 -16.13 -4.25 -10.53
C ILE A 327 -15.87 -4.28 -9.01
N GLY A 328 -14.62 -4.06 -8.61
CA GLY A 328 -14.27 -3.94 -7.18
C GLY A 328 -14.30 -5.26 -6.43
N ALA A 329 -13.94 -6.38 -7.08
CA ALA A 329 -13.62 -7.60 -6.34
C ALA A 329 -12.39 -7.37 -5.47
N ARG A 330 -12.38 -7.98 -4.27
CA ARG A 330 -11.21 -7.95 -3.40
C ARG A 330 -10.04 -8.68 -4.06
N THR A 331 -8.87 -8.06 -4.06
CA THR A 331 -7.66 -8.59 -4.70
C THR A 331 -6.94 -9.59 -3.79
N TYR A 332 -7.66 -10.63 -3.32
CA TYR A 332 -7.11 -11.69 -2.47
C TYR A 332 -6.01 -12.48 -3.17
N GLY A 333 -5.29 -13.36 -2.47
CA GLY A 333 -4.40 -14.35 -3.06
C GLY A 333 -2.93 -14.12 -2.78
N SER A 334 -2.19 -15.22 -2.58
CA SER A 334 -0.76 -15.26 -2.25
C SER A 334 0.16 -15.67 -3.42
N ILE A 335 -0.45 -15.93 -4.59
CA ILE A 335 0.22 -16.03 -5.89
C ILE A 335 -0.57 -15.23 -6.93
N TRP A 336 0.13 -14.75 -7.95
CA TRP A 336 -0.45 -13.99 -9.05
C TRP A 336 -1.39 -14.84 -9.92
N PRO A 337 -2.23 -14.23 -10.78
CA PRO A 337 -3.14 -14.98 -11.66
C PRO A 337 -2.43 -15.96 -12.62
N ASP A 338 -1.17 -15.72 -12.99
CA ASP A 338 -0.34 -16.65 -13.77
C ASP A 338 0.42 -17.69 -12.92
N ARG A 339 0.14 -17.75 -11.61
CA ARG A 339 0.76 -18.63 -10.62
C ARG A 339 2.21 -18.28 -10.28
N SER A 340 2.74 -17.16 -10.76
CA SER A 340 3.98 -16.63 -10.21
C SER A 340 3.79 -16.19 -8.76
N VAL A 341 4.88 -16.24 -7.97
CA VAL A 341 4.82 -16.14 -6.51
C VAL A 341 4.77 -14.67 -6.06
N GLN A 342 3.90 -14.34 -5.11
CA GLN A 342 3.91 -13.04 -4.43
C GLN A 342 4.86 -13.04 -3.23
N PRO A 343 5.34 -11.86 -2.77
CA PRO A 343 6.30 -11.77 -1.68
C PRO A 343 5.92 -12.53 -0.40
N GLU A 344 4.67 -12.43 0.06
CA GLU A 344 4.19 -13.08 1.29
C GLU A 344 4.40 -14.60 1.33
N MET A 345 4.46 -15.27 0.18
CA MET A 345 4.67 -16.72 0.11
C MET A 345 6.04 -17.13 0.71
N TRP A 346 7.03 -16.23 0.70
CA TRP A 346 8.33 -16.47 1.34
C TRP A 346 8.20 -16.51 2.87
N GLN A 347 7.35 -15.65 3.44
CA GLN A 347 7.00 -15.70 4.86
C GLN A 347 6.21 -16.97 5.17
N MET A 348 5.24 -17.35 4.34
CA MET A 348 4.46 -18.59 4.52
C MET A 348 5.35 -19.83 4.51
N LYS A 349 6.28 -19.91 3.56
CA LYS A 349 7.27 -20.98 3.47
C LYS A 349 8.12 -21.05 4.74
N LYS A 350 8.56 -19.91 5.27
CA LYS A 350 9.39 -19.81 6.47
C LYS A 350 8.63 -20.25 7.72
N THR A 351 7.46 -19.68 7.97
CA THR A 351 6.72 -19.93 9.22
C THR A 351 6.26 -21.39 9.30
N GLY A 352 5.76 -21.95 8.19
CA GLY A 352 5.25 -23.32 8.10
C GLY A 352 6.33 -24.40 7.92
N GLN A 353 7.61 -24.07 8.02
CA GLN A 353 8.69 -25.00 7.70
C GLN A 353 8.74 -26.21 8.67
N PRO A 354 9.13 -27.41 8.18
CA PRO A 354 9.04 -28.65 8.94
C PRO A 354 10.13 -28.83 10.00
N LEU A 355 11.24 -28.07 9.93
CA LEU A 355 12.31 -28.08 10.92
C LEU A 355 12.51 -26.65 11.43
N SER A 356 12.55 -26.47 12.75
CA SER A 356 12.90 -25.19 13.37
C SER A 356 14.25 -25.29 14.03
N PHE A 357 15.03 -24.22 13.96
CA PHE A 357 16.28 -24.09 14.69
C PHE A 357 16.19 -22.86 15.60
N SER A 358 16.68 -22.95 16.82
CA SER A 358 16.78 -21.82 17.72
C SER A 358 18.10 -21.85 18.48
N MET A 359 18.64 -20.68 18.80
CA MET A 359 19.86 -20.61 19.59
C MET A 359 19.56 -21.02 21.04
N SER A 360 20.28 -22.02 21.55
CA SER A 360 20.17 -22.48 22.94
C SER A 360 21.32 -21.93 23.79
N ASP A 361 22.56 -22.09 23.30
CA ASP A 361 23.76 -21.54 23.92
C ASP A 361 24.73 -21.05 22.84
N VAL A 362 24.85 -19.73 22.71
CA VAL A 362 25.71 -19.10 21.69
C VAL A 362 27.20 -19.19 22.01
N THR A 363 27.55 -19.32 23.28
CA THR A 363 28.94 -19.46 23.76
C THR A 363 29.51 -20.82 23.41
N GLU A 364 28.70 -21.87 23.56
CA GLU A 364 29.07 -23.26 23.27
C GLU A 364 28.66 -23.70 21.86
N GLY A 365 28.00 -22.83 21.08
CA GLY A 365 27.55 -23.13 19.73
C GLY A 365 26.46 -24.21 19.67
N VAL A 366 25.58 -24.24 20.67
CA VAL A 366 24.48 -25.20 20.78
C VAL A 366 23.20 -24.60 20.22
N VAL A 367 22.65 -25.28 19.22
CA VAL A 367 21.37 -24.96 18.57
C VAL A 367 20.36 -26.05 18.92
N GLU A 368 19.15 -25.66 19.27
CA GLU A 368 18.04 -26.60 19.40
C GLU A 368 17.39 -26.81 18.03
N LEU A 369 17.34 -28.07 17.58
CA LEU A 369 16.56 -28.50 16.42
C LEU A 369 15.23 -29.08 16.91
N TRP A 370 14.13 -28.50 16.45
CA TRP A 370 12.80 -29.09 16.58
C TRP A 370 12.31 -29.66 15.24
N ASN A 371 12.10 -30.97 15.19
CA ASN A 371 11.47 -31.61 14.04
C ASN A 371 9.94 -31.58 14.19
N ARG A 372 9.28 -30.68 13.45
CA ARG A 372 7.83 -30.46 13.47
C ARG A 372 7.06 -31.44 12.59
N ASN A 373 7.73 -32.33 11.86
CA ASN A 373 7.04 -33.38 11.11
C ASN A 373 6.37 -34.37 12.07
N HIS A 374 5.19 -34.86 11.69
CA HIS A 374 4.47 -35.91 12.43
C HIS A 374 5.00 -37.33 12.20
N TYR A 375 5.51 -37.62 10.99
CA TYR A 375 5.92 -38.98 10.59
C TYR A 375 7.31 -39.06 9.94
N THR A 376 7.93 -37.92 9.65
CA THR A 376 9.20 -37.85 8.92
C THR A 376 10.35 -37.57 9.89
N ASN A 377 11.38 -38.43 9.87
CA ASN A 377 12.61 -38.20 10.62
C ASN A 377 13.48 -37.14 9.92
N ALA A 378 14.21 -36.32 10.69
CA ALA A 378 15.08 -35.27 10.16
C ALA A 378 16.19 -35.80 9.23
N SER A 379 16.57 -37.08 9.36
CA SER A 379 17.53 -37.75 8.47
C SER A 379 17.09 -37.82 7.00
N ARG A 380 15.81 -37.52 6.69
CA ARG A 380 15.35 -37.31 5.30
C ARG A 380 16.06 -36.14 4.62
N TYR A 381 16.47 -35.13 5.39
CA TYR A 381 17.07 -33.92 4.90
C TYR A 381 18.59 -33.95 5.00
N ALA A 382 19.27 -33.28 4.07
CA ALA A 382 20.67 -32.92 4.22
C ALA A 382 20.72 -31.56 4.89
N ILE A 383 21.28 -31.52 6.10
CA ILE A 383 21.32 -30.31 6.92
C ILE A 383 22.74 -29.76 6.88
N ARG A 384 22.86 -28.47 6.61
CA ARG A 384 24.14 -27.75 6.46
C ARG A 384 24.14 -26.51 7.33
N TRP A 385 25.31 -26.11 7.79
CA TRP A 385 25.51 -24.84 8.48
C TRP A 385 26.53 -23.98 7.75
N GLU A 386 26.37 -22.67 7.84
CA GLU A 386 27.33 -21.68 7.34
C GLU A 386 27.51 -20.57 8.37
N LEU A 387 28.75 -20.26 8.70
CA LEU A 387 29.09 -19.05 9.45
C LEU A 387 29.39 -17.95 8.43
N LYS A 388 28.60 -16.87 8.48
CA LYS A 388 28.74 -15.70 7.61
C LYS A 388 29.35 -14.52 8.36
N GLU A 389 30.27 -13.82 7.70
CA GLU A 389 30.74 -12.48 8.01
C GLU A 389 30.12 -11.51 7.00
N ASP A 390 29.19 -10.68 7.45
CA ASP A 390 28.18 -10.05 6.60
C ASP A 390 27.54 -11.08 5.64
N ASP A 391 27.88 -11.02 4.35
CA ASP A 391 27.38 -11.93 3.32
C ASP A 391 28.39 -13.03 2.93
N LYS A 392 29.62 -12.95 3.44
CA LYS A 392 30.69 -13.89 3.09
C LYS A 392 30.65 -15.12 3.99
N VAL A 393 30.48 -16.29 3.41
CA VAL A 393 30.67 -17.57 4.11
C VAL A 393 32.15 -17.74 4.45
N ILE A 394 32.46 -17.82 5.74
CA ILE A 394 33.83 -18.00 6.24
C ILE A 394 34.09 -19.42 6.76
N GLN A 395 33.06 -20.14 7.17
CA GLN A 395 33.10 -21.55 7.54
C GLN A 395 31.77 -22.22 7.18
N SER A 396 31.79 -23.51 6.87
CA SER A 396 30.59 -24.28 6.62
C SER A 396 30.82 -25.77 6.90
N GLY A 397 29.73 -26.53 7.01
CA GLY A 397 29.79 -27.98 7.14
C GLY A 397 28.42 -28.65 7.08
N ASP A 398 28.40 -29.97 6.99
CA ASP A 398 27.18 -30.78 7.05
C ASP A 398 26.93 -31.30 8.47
N LEU A 399 25.66 -31.50 8.83
CA LEU A 399 25.20 -32.10 10.07
C LEU A 399 24.47 -33.42 9.77
N ALA A 400 24.92 -34.50 10.40
CA ALA A 400 24.27 -35.81 10.33
C ALA A 400 23.25 -35.95 11.46
N LEU A 401 22.05 -35.39 11.27
CA LEU A 401 20.99 -35.40 12.29
C LEU A 401 19.90 -36.41 11.97
N SER A 402 19.35 -37.04 13.01
CA SER A 402 18.29 -38.05 12.90
C SER A 402 17.18 -37.84 13.93
N THR A 403 16.90 -36.58 14.28
CA THR A 403 15.85 -36.17 15.21
C THR A 403 14.51 -36.78 14.80
N ALA A 404 13.87 -37.48 15.74
CA ALA A 404 12.62 -38.19 15.51
C ALA A 404 11.47 -37.20 15.22
N PRO A 405 10.38 -37.65 14.57
CA PRO A 405 9.19 -36.82 14.39
C PRO A 405 8.70 -36.25 15.73
N LEU A 406 8.25 -34.99 15.73
CA LEU A 406 7.74 -34.24 16.90
C LEU A 406 8.71 -34.14 18.10
N SER A 407 10.01 -34.37 17.88
CA SER A 407 11.03 -34.30 18.95
C SER A 407 12.00 -33.15 18.76
N GLN A 408 12.62 -32.74 19.87
CA GLN A 408 13.70 -31.76 19.92
C GLN A 408 15.05 -32.44 20.20
N GLU A 409 16.13 -31.88 19.65
CA GLU A 409 17.50 -32.33 19.86
C GLU A 409 18.42 -31.11 20.01
N LEU A 410 19.31 -31.12 21.01
CA LEU A 410 20.38 -30.12 21.14
C LEU A 410 21.56 -30.53 20.27
N VAL A 411 21.96 -29.65 19.36
CA VAL A 411 22.98 -29.90 18.33
C VAL A 411 24.14 -28.93 18.52
N HIS A 412 25.33 -29.46 18.73
CA HIS A 412 26.56 -28.65 18.75
C HIS A 412 27.03 -28.38 17.32
N ILE A 413 27.11 -27.10 16.95
CA ILE A 413 27.53 -26.66 15.63
C ILE A 413 29.05 -26.45 15.63
N PRO A 414 29.82 -27.16 14.79
CA PRO A 414 31.28 -27.17 14.87
C PRO A 414 31.95 -25.95 14.20
N TYR A 415 31.44 -24.75 14.44
CA TYR A 415 32.08 -23.52 13.99
C TYR A 415 33.17 -23.07 14.98
N LYS A 416 34.16 -22.31 14.50
CA LYS A 416 35.15 -21.63 15.34
C LYS A 416 34.91 -20.13 15.32
N LYS A 417 34.95 -19.47 16.48
CA LYS A 417 34.86 -18.00 16.53
C LYS A 417 36.04 -17.38 15.75
N PRO A 418 35.80 -16.56 14.72
CA PRO A 418 36.86 -15.90 13.96
C PRO A 418 37.44 -14.72 14.75
N ALA A 419 38.55 -14.18 14.27
CA ALA A 419 38.97 -12.84 14.67
C ALA A 419 37.92 -11.84 14.16
N LEU A 420 37.31 -11.08 15.07
CA LEU A 420 36.25 -10.15 14.73
C LEU A 420 36.83 -8.95 13.98
N ILE A 421 36.12 -8.50 12.95
CA ILE A 421 36.46 -7.31 12.17
C ILE A 421 35.52 -6.16 12.59
N PRO A 422 36.04 -4.96 12.91
CA PRO A 422 35.23 -3.81 13.27
C PRO A 422 34.13 -3.50 12.23
N GLY A 423 32.89 -3.35 12.69
CA GLY A 423 31.74 -3.04 11.84
C GLY A 423 31.17 -4.22 11.03
N LYS A 424 31.71 -5.44 11.18
CA LYS A 424 31.14 -6.66 10.58
C LYS A 424 30.14 -7.33 11.52
N GLU A 425 29.09 -7.89 10.94
CA GLU A 425 28.11 -8.72 11.65
C GLU A 425 28.37 -10.20 11.34
N TYR A 426 28.11 -11.07 12.32
CA TYR A 426 28.32 -12.51 12.17
C TYR A 426 27.01 -13.27 12.39
N ARG A 427 26.71 -14.20 11.50
CA ARG A 427 25.46 -14.97 11.51
C ARG A 427 25.74 -16.45 11.26
N LEU A 428 25.00 -17.30 11.95
CA LEU A 428 24.97 -18.73 11.66
C LEU A 428 23.73 -19.05 10.84
N MET A 429 23.93 -19.51 9.62
CA MET A 429 22.86 -20.05 8.77
C MET A 429 22.75 -21.55 8.98
N LEU A 430 21.53 -22.06 9.02
CA LEU A 430 21.23 -23.48 8.93
C LEU A 430 20.28 -23.71 7.75
N HIS A 431 20.59 -24.70 6.92
CA HIS A 431 19.81 -25.06 5.73
C HIS A 431 19.44 -26.53 5.78
N ALA A 432 18.19 -26.87 5.48
CA ALA A 432 17.73 -28.24 5.32
C ALA A 432 17.15 -28.44 3.92
N VAL A 433 17.78 -29.33 3.14
CA VAL A 433 17.39 -29.62 1.76
C VAL A 433 17.01 -31.09 1.56
N LEU A 434 16.17 -31.37 0.56
CA LEU A 434 15.82 -32.74 0.18
C LEU A 434 17.06 -33.52 -0.30
N LYS A 435 17.25 -34.74 0.21
CA LYS A 435 18.33 -35.66 -0.26
C LYS A 435 18.03 -36.32 -1.60
N LYS A 436 16.76 -36.42 -1.97
CA LYS A 436 16.27 -37.17 -3.14
C LYS A 436 15.16 -36.39 -3.83
N ASP A 437 14.92 -36.72 -5.09
CA ASP A 437 13.75 -36.25 -5.82
C ASP A 437 12.47 -36.75 -5.14
N GLU A 438 11.48 -35.86 -5.07
CA GLU A 438 10.12 -36.11 -4.62
C GLU A 438 9.15 -35.78 -5.76
N LEU A 439 7.90 -36.21 -5.66
CA LEU A 439 6.87 -35.91 -6.67
C LEU A 439 6.65 -34.40 -6.88
N TRP A 440 6.91 -33.58 -5.86
CA TRP A 440 6.61 -32.15 -5.82
C TRP A 440 7.85 -31.25 -5.90
N ALA A 441 9.06 -31.79 -5.72
CA ALA A 441 10.31 -31.02 -5.79
C ALA A 441 11.53 -31.92 -6.07
N LYS A 442 12.59 -31.33 -6.60
CA LYS A 442 13.87 -32.01 -6.86
C LYS A 442 14.75 -32.12 -5.63
N ALA A 443 15.68 -33.08 -5.64
CA ALA A 443 16.76 -33.12 -4.66
C ALA A 443 17.48 -31.75 -4.61
N GLY A 444 17.85 -31.31 -3.41
CA GLY A 444 18.42 -29.98 -3.18
C GLY A 444 17.39 -28.87 -2.96
N HIS A 445 16.08 -29.12 -3.12
CA HIS A 445 15.06 -28.15 -2.72
C HIS A 445 15.13 -27.88 -1.21
N GLU A 446 15.25 -26.62 -0.83
CA GLU A 446 15.31 -26.17 0.56
C GLU A 446 13.90 -26.13 1.18
N VAL A 447 13.70 -26.94 2.22
CA VAL A 447 12.43 -27.06 2.93
C VAL A 447 12.36 -26.21 4.20
N ALA A 448 13.51 -25.91 4.78
CA ALA A 448 13.63 -25.12 5.99
C ALA A 448 15.00 -24.46 6.02
N TRP A 449 15.06 -23.25 6.57
CA TRP A 449 16.32 -22.59 6.88
C TRP A 449 16.17 -21.77 8.15
N GLU A 450 17.29 -21.39 8.77
CA GLU A 450 17.31 -20.43 9.85
C GLU A 450 18.54 -19.54 9.80
N GLU A 451 18.38 -18.29 10.24
CA GLU A 451 19.47 -17.35 10.46
C GLU A 451 19.51 -17.00 11.95
N LEU A 452 20.61 -17.33 12.61
CA LEU A 452 20.85 -17.02 14.01
C LEU A 452 21.92 -15.93 14.12
N GLU A 453 21.53 -14.76 14.63
CA GLU A 453 22.46 -13.67 14.89
C GLU A 453 23.41 -14.04 16.05
N LEU A 454 24.71 -13.87 15.84
CA LEU A 454 25.72 -14.10 16.86
C LEU A 454 26.03 -12.75 17.54
N PRO A 455 26.13 -12.68 18.89
CA PRO A 455 26.43 -11.46 19.62
C PRO A 455 27.93 -11.11 19.53
N TRP A 456 28.46 -11.16 18.31
CA TRP A 456 29.85 -10.91 17.99
C TRP A 456 29.89 -9.63 17.18
N SER A 457 30.26 -8.55 17.84
CA SER A 457 30.49 -7.29 17.19
C SER A 457 31.74 -6.66 17.77
N LEU A 458 32.51 -6.01 16.91
CA LEU A 458 33.43 -4.98 17.33
C LEU A 458 32.86 -3.66 16.82
N PRO A 459 32.73 -2.64 17.68
CA PRO A 459 32.36 -1.32 17.19
C PRO A 459 33.37 -0.94 16.12
N CYS A 460 32.87 -0.44 14.98
CA CYS A 460 33.74 0.18 14.00
C CYS A 460 34.55 1.24 14.74
N SER A 461 35.89 1.20 14.68
CA SER A 461 36.70 2.35 15.10
C SER A 461 36.07 3.54 14.40
N SER A 462 35.68 4.59 15.14
CA SER A 462 35.04 5.78 14.57
C SER A 462 35.71 6.07 13.24
N GLU A 463 35.01 5.87 12.11
CA GLU A 463 35.55 6.25 10.80
C GLU A 463 36.15 7.63 11.05
N GLU A 464 37.45 7.83 10.76
CA GLU A 464 38.09 9.13 10.99
C GLU A 464 37.19 10.14 10.28
N LYS A 465 36.40 10.91 11.04
CA LYS A 465 35.46 11.85 10.44
C LYS A 465 36.34 12.80 9.68
N ALA A 466 36.20 12.83 8.36
CA ALA A 466 36.99 13.70 7.52
C ALA A 466 36.88 15.11 8.09
N GLN A 467 38.02 15.63 8.55
CA GLN A 467 38.10 16.96 9.13
C GLN A 467 38.38 17.95 8.00
N GLY A 468 37.77 19.12 8.08
CA GLY A 468 37.93 20.17 7.09
C GLY A 468 36.61 20.71 6.60
N VAL A 469 36.66 21.98 6.24
CA VAL A 469 35.49 22.75 5.83
C VAL A 469 35.48 22.87 4.32
N PRO A 470 34.42 22.43 3.63
CA PRO A 470 34.27 22.69 2.19
C PRO A 470 34.06 24.18 1.93
N SER A 471 34.29 24.62 0.69
CA SER A 471 33.97 26.00 0.31
C SER A 471 32.46 26.20 0.32
N TYR A 472 31.98 27.30 0.89
CA TYR A 472 30.58 27.67 0.78
C TYR A 472 30.38 29.14 0.45
N SER A 473 29.25 29.45 -0.18
CA SER A 473 28.83 30.81 -0.47
C SER A 473 27.37 31.00 -0.09
N LEU A 474 27.06 32.19 0.44
CA LEU A 474 25.73 32.53 0.93
C LEU A 474 25.21 33.74 0.15
N SER A 475 24.09 33.57 -0.54
CA SER A 475 23.29 34.64 -1.13
C SER A 475 21.98 34.80 -0.35
N GLU A 476 21.16 35.81 -0.63
CA GLU A 476 19.84 35.96 0.02
C GLU A 476 18.94 34.73 -0.15
N LYS A 477 19.01 34.05 -1.31
CA LYS A 477 18.12 32.94 -1.66
C LYS A 477 18.74 31.57 -1.44
N GLU A 478 20.06 31.45 -1.55
CA GLU A 478 20.72 30.15 -1.64
C GLU A 478 21.95 30.08 -0.74
N LEU A 479 22.19 28.89 -0.21
CA LEU A 479 23.49 28.45 0.30
C LEU A 479 24.03 27.42 -0.69
N VAL A 480 25.25 27.63 -1.18
CA VAL A 480 25.96 26.67 -2.02
C VAL A 480 27.16 26.16 -1.25
N VAL A 481 27.27 24.84 -1.06
CA VAL A 481 28.41 24.17 -0.44
C VAL A 481 29.09 23.29 -1.49
N SER A 482 30.39 23.40 -1.68
CA SER A 482 31.13 22.70 -2.74
C SER A 482 32.54 22.32 -2.31
N GLY A 483 33.02 21.20 -2.85
CA GLY A 483 34.37 20.70 -2.66
C GLY A 483 34.83 19.92 -3.89
N ASP A 484 35.81 19.04 -3.71
CA ASP A 484 36.31 18.22 -4.81
C ASP A 484 35.24 17.21 -5.26
N GLY A 485 34.76 17.34 -6.49
CA GLY A 485 33.79 16.42 -7.08
C GLY A 485 32.35 16.50 -6.55
N PHE A 486 32.00 17.48 -5.70
CA PHE A 486 30.62 17.68 -5.25
C PHE A 486 30.19 19.15 -5.14
N LYS A 487 28.89 19.40 -5.31
CA LYS A 487 28.24 20.68 -5.05
C LYS A 487 26.79 20.46 -4.60
N TYR A 488 26.43 21.07 -3.47
CA TYR A 488 25.11 21.01 -2.87
C TYR A 488 24.51 22.41 -2.78
N VAL A 489 23.21 22.53 -3.06
CA VAL A 489 22.48 23.81 -2.98
C VAL A 489 21.31 23.67 -2.05
N PHE A 490 21.21 24.59 -1.08
CA PHE A 490 20.04 24.75 -0.23
C PHE A 490 19.33 26.05 -0.60
N ASN A 491 18.01 25.99 -0.72
CA ASN A 491 17.19 27.19 -0.75
C ASN A 491 16.96 27.66 0.70
N ARG A 492 17.31 28.92 0.97
CA ARG A 492 17.24 29.52 2.31
C ARG A 492 15.84 29.98 2.69
N THR A 493 14.96 30.17 1.70
CA THR A 493 13.59 30.63 1.90
C THR A 493 12.70 29.49 2.33
N ASP A 494 12.86 28.31 1.72
CA ASP A 494 12.12 27.08 2.06
C ASP A 494 12.94 26.13 2.97
N GLY A 495 14.23 26.35 3.16
CA GLY A 495 15.07 25.50 4.00
C GLY A 495 15.37 24.13 3.42
N GLN A 496 15.23 23.93 2.11
CA GLN A 496 15.34 22.62 1.48
C GLN A 496 16.65 22.42 0.73
N LEU A 497 17.18 21.20 0.76
CA LEU A 497 18.27 20.75 -0.12
C LEU A 497 17.70 20.53 -1.52
N THR A 498 18.01 21.42 -2.47
CA THR A 498 17.38 21.47 -3.80
C THR A 498 18.25 20.89 -4.92
N SER A 499 19.55 20.72 -4.71
CA SER A 499 20.47 20.13 -5.70
C SER A 499 21.58 19.33 -5.04
N MET A 500 21.92 18.19 -5.64
CA MET A 500 23.07 17.37 -5.28
C MET A 500 23.86 16.97 -6.52
N VAL A 501 24.89 17.73 -6.84
CA VAL A 501 25.79 17.42 -7.96
C VAL A 501 26.99 16.62 -7.44
N VAL A 502 27.25 15.47 -8.05
CA VAL A 502 28.43 14.62 -7.81
C VAL A 502 29.07 14.29 -9.16
N GLN A 503 30.37 14.57 -9.32
CA GLN A 503 31.10 14.35 -10.58
C GLN A 503 30.37 14.94 -11.80
N ASP A 504 29.95 16.21 -11.68
CA ASP A 504 29.18 16.97 -12.68
C ASP A 504 27.79 16.41 -13.04
N MET A 505 27.28 15.43 -12.28
CA MET A 505 25.96 14.84 -12.47
C MET A 505 25.00 15.30 -11.37
N GLU A 506 23.86 15.90 -11.75
CA GLU A 506 22.76 16.18 -10.83
C GLU A 506 22.08 14.86 -10.43
N LEU A 507 22.03 14.60 -9.12
CA LEU A 507 21.47 13.37 -8.55
C LEU A 507 20.08 13.58 -7.94
N LEU A 508 19.62 14.83 -7.79
CA LEU A 508 18.36 15.18 -7.15
C LEU A 508 17.39 15.86 -8.13
N GLU A 509 16.19 15.31 -8.26
CA GLU A 509 15.10 15.86 -9.07
C GLU A 509 14.06 16.60 -8.21
N SER A 510 13.93 16.22 -6.93
CA SER A 510 13.11 16.95 -5.95
C SER A 510 13.76 16.97 -4.57
N PRO A 511 13.53 18.02 -3.76
CA PRO A 511 14.15 18.14 -2.46
C PRO A 511 13.86 16.99 -1.49
N LEU A 512 14.76 16.79 -0.53
CA LEU A 512 14.55 15.91 0.61
C LEU A 512 13.49 16.50 1.55
N ARG A 513 12.48 15.71 1.91
CA ARG A 513 11.34 16.15 2.75
C ARG A 513 10.94 15.06 3.75
N LEU A 514 10.26 15.46 4.83
CA LEU A 514 9.55 14.53 5.70
C LEU A 514 8.53 13.75 4.87
N ASN A 515 8.43 12.44 5.11
CA ASN A 515 7.39 11.62 4.55
C ASN A 515 6.63 10.87 5.65
N LEU A 516 5.31 11.09 5.67
CA LEU A 516 4.36 10.38 6.54
C LEU A 516 3.35 9.55 5.73
N TRP A 517 3.41 9.62 4.39
CA TRP A 517 2.44 9.04 3.49
C TRP A 517 3.07 7.98 2.58
N ARG A 518 2.28 6.93 2.33
CA ARG A 518 2.52 5.96 1.26
C ARG A 518 1.18 5.70 0.58
N ALA A 519 1.22 5.27 -0.68
CA ALA A 519 0.00 4.84 -1.36
C ALA A 519 -0.69 3.73 -0.53
N PRO A 520 -1.97 3.88 -0.15
CA PRO A 520 -2.65 2.91 0.70
C PRO A 520 -2.60 1.50 0.10
N LEU A 521 -2.48 0.50 0.96
CA LEU A 521 -2.57 -0.90 0.57
C LEU A 521 -4.02 -1.28 0.23
N ALA A 522 -4.18 -2.34 -0.54
CA ALA A 522 -5.48 -2.84 -0.96
C ALA A 522 -6.39 -3.18 0.23
N ASN A 523 -5.83 -3.78 1.28
CA ASN A 523 -6.54 -4.04 2.53
C ASN A 523 -6.84 -2.75 3.35
N GLU A 524 -6.07 -1.68 3.17
CA GLU A 524 -6.33 -0.38 3.81
C GLU A 524 -7.46 0.40 3.10
N LEU A 525 -7.77 0.05 1.85
CA LEU A 525 -8.89 0.56 1.04
C LEU A 525 -10.14 -0.31 1.12
N ASP A 526 -10.08 -1.45 1.81
CA ASP A 526 -11.25 -2.31 2.07
C ASP A 526 -12.03 -1.81 3.30
N ASN A 527 -13.34 -2.07 3.31
CA ASN A 527 -14.24 -1.64 4.38
C ASN A 527 -14.26 -2.56 5.60
N TRP A 528 -13.78 -3.81 5.48
CA TRP A 528 -13.97 -4.85 6.47
C TRP A 528 -13.38 -4.48 7.84
N ASN A 529 -12.17 -3.92 7.84
CA ASN A 529 -11.45 -3.54 9.05
C ASN A 529 -11.43 -2.01 9.32
N ALA A 530 -12.25 -1.24 8.60
CA ALA A 530 -12.29 0.21 8.72
C ALA A 530 -12.59 0.70 10.16
N SER A 531 -13.42 -0.04 10.90
CA SER A 531 -13.77 0.27 12.29
C SER A 531 -12.57 0.31 13.24
N SER A 532 -11.51 -0.48 12.96
CA SER A 532 -10.29 -0.52 13.78
C SER A 532 -9.47 0.78 13.69
N ALA A 533 -9.69 1.57 12.64
CA ALA A 533 -9.04 2.85 12.40
C ALA A 533 -9.97 4.03 12.69
N ARG A 534 -11.15 3.79 13.29
CA ARG A 534 -12.14 4.84 13.53
C ARG A 534 -11.78 5.71 14.73
N SER A 535 -11.49 6.98 14.47
CA SER A 535 -11.21 7.99 15.48
C SER A 535 -12.15 9.20 15.37
N SER A 536 -11.97 10.19 16.26
CA SER A 536 -12.65 11.49 16.15
C SER A 536 -12.16 12.34 14.98
N ASN A 537 -11.07 11.98 14.31
CA ASN A 537 -10.53 12.70 13.15
C ASN A 537 -11.31 12.43 11.86
N TRP A 538 -12.14 11.38 11.81
CA TRP A 538 -12.83 10.95 10.57
C TRP A 538 -13.69 12.06 9.99
N LYS A 539 -13.45 12.37 8.71
CA LYS A 539 -14.19 13.34 7.92
C LYS A 539 -15.01 12.61 6.87
N GLU A 540 -16.24 13.06 6.69
CA GLU A 540 -17.15 12.57 5.64
C GLU A 540 -16.51 12.75 4.26
N GLY A 541 -16.79 11.84 3.34
CA GLY A 541 -16.35 11.88 1.94
C GLY A 541 -15.06 11.12 1.61
N TYR A 542 -14.27 10.73 2.60
CA TYR A 542 -13.07 9.91 2.40
C TYR A 542 -13.34 8.39 2.40
N GLY A 543 -14.61 7.97 2.27
CA GLY A 543 -15.02 6.57 2.31
C GLY A 543 -15.05 5.95 3.70
N TYR A 544 -15.40 4.67 3.78
CA TYR A 544 -15.41 3.86 5.01
C TYR A 544 -14.34 2.77 4.91
N THR A 545 -13.08 3.16 5.12
CA THR A 545 -11.89 2.30 4.97
C THR A 545 -10.88 2.61 6.09
N VAL A 546 -9.77 1.87 6.17
CA VAL A 546 -8.68 2.22 7.10
C VAL A 546 -8.01 3.54 6.67
N ALA A 547 -7.83 3.73 5.35
CA ALA A 547 -7.25 4.95 4.79
C ALA A 547 -8.06 6.22 5.09
N THR A 548 -9.35 6.10 5.45
CA THR A 548 -10.20 7.22 5.87
C THR A 548 -9.57 8.03 7.00
N GLU A 549 -8.97 7.38 8.01
CA GLU A 549 -8.29 8.08 9.11
C GLU A 549 -7.16 8.97 8.59
N MET A 550 -6.36 8.44 7.67
CA MET A 550 -5.17 9.10 7.15
C MET A 550 -5.55 10.27 6.23
N TYR A 551 -6.47 10.06 5.30
CA TYR A 551 -6.98 11.14 4.44
C TYR A 551 -7.69 12.25 5.22
N SER A 552 -8.39 11.89 6.31
CA SER A 552 -9.08 12.87 7.16
C SER A 552 -8.10 13.71 7.97
N ALA A 553 -7.00 13.09 8.43
CA ALA A 553 -5.88 13.79 9.05
C ALA A 553 -5.14 14.69 8.05
N GLY A 554 -5.15 14.36 6.75
CA GLY A 554 -4.52 15.18 5.70
C GLY A 554 -3.02 14.95 5.57
N ILE A 555 -2.53 13.78 6.00
CA ILE A 555 -1.11 13.41 5.90
C ILE A 555 -0.67 13.13 4.45
N ASP A 556 -1.63 12.92 3.55
CA ASP A 556 -1.44 12.81 2.09
C ASP A 556 -1.09 14.15 1.42
N ARG A 557 -1.32 15.27 2.11
CA ARG A 557 -1.24 16.64 1.56
C ARG A 557 -0.62 17.62 2.56
N LEU A 558 0.52 17.23 3.11
CA LEU A 558 1.28 18.06 4.03
C LEU A 558 1.63 19.41 3.39
N THR A 559 1.49 20.49 4.17
CA THR A 559 1.92 21.83 3.77
C THR A 559 3.18 22.20 4.51
N HIS A 560 4.26 22.38 3.75
CA HIS A 560 5.57 22.76 4.27
C HIS A 560 5.62 24.24 4.67
N GLN A 561 6.08 24.52 5.88
CA GLN A 561 6.26 25.86 6.42
C GLN A 561 7.67 26.03 7.02
N PRO A 562 8.59 26.76 6.35
CA PRO A 562 9.90 27.05 6.92
C PRO A 562 9.76 27.99 8.14
N LEU A 563 10.53 27.71 9.20
CA LEU A 563 10.52 28.50 10.44
C LEU A 563 11.87 29.18 10.70
N SER A 564 12.99 28.48 10.50
CA SER A 564 14.32 29.08 10.61
C SER A 564 15.35 28.38 9.73
N PHE A 565 16.34 29.15 9.32
CA PHE A 565 17.52 28.69 8.58
C PHE A 565 18.74 29.44 9.10
N SER A 566 19.74 28.72 9.58
CA SER A 566 21.02 29.30 9.97
C SER A 566 22.19 28.42 9.55
N VAL A 567 23.34 29.07 9.34
CA VAL A 567 24.58 28.41 8.92
C VAL A 567 25.67 28.78 9.89
N SER A 568 26.48 27.80 10.28
CA SER A 568 27.69 28.00 11.05
C SER A 568 28.80 27.10 10.52
N GLU A 569 30.03 27.37 10.93
CA GLU A 569 31.21 26.60 10.55
C GLU A 569 31.90 26.08 11.80
N THR A 570 32.33 24.83 11.76
CA THR A 570 33.19 24.22 12.78
C THR A 570 34.32 23.46 12.11
N THR A 571 35.24 22.89 12.88
CA THR A 571 36.28 22.00 12.34
C THR A 571 35.72 20.72 11.69
N GLU A 572 34.46 20.36 11.99
CA GLU A 572 33.79 19.17 11.43
C GLU A 572 33.18 19.45 10.04
N GLY A 573 32.96 20.71 9.66
CA GLY A 573 32.39 21.09 8.38
C GLY A 573 31.47 22.32 8.44
N VAL A 574 30.64 22.47 7.41
CA VAL A 574 29.56 23.48 7.35
C VAL A 574 28.31 22.90 8.01
N HIS A 575 27.81 23.55 9.05
CA HIS A 575 26.58 23.19 9.76
C HIS A 575 25.42 24.04 9.28
N ILE A 576 24.34 23.41 8.80
CA ILE A 576 23.09 24.06 8.45
C ILE A 576 22.02 23.62 9.43
N HIS A 577 21.48 24.55 10.20
CA HIS A 577 20.34 24.31 11.09
C HIS A 577 19.06 24.79 10.43
N ILE A 578 18.11 23.87 10.25
CA ILE A 578 16.80 24.15 9.70
C ILE A 578 15.75 23.73 10.72
N ILE A 579 14.78 24.62 10.94
CA ILE A 579 13.53 24.27 11.61
C ILE A 579 12.41 24.52 10.62
N ASP A 580 11.57 23.52 10.40
CA ASP A 580 10.35 23.64 9.61
C ASP A 580 9.17 22.97 10.31
N ALA A 581 7.98 23.23 9.78
CA ALA A 581 6.75 22.59 10.17
C ALA A 581 6.07 21.97 8.94
N GLU A 582 5.66 20.71 9.06
CA GLU A 582 4.83 20.02 8.07
C GLU A 582 3.40 19.93 8.59
N LEU A 583 2.51 20.76 8.04
CA LEU A 583 1.16 20.96 8.54
C LEU A 583 0.17 19.98 7.90
N MET A 584 -0.64 19.34 8.75
CA MET A 584 -1.71 18.41 8.41
C MET A 584 -3.03 19.18 8.20
N GLY A 585 -3.08 19.95 7.11
CA GLY A 585 -4.21 20.81 6.78
C GLY A 585 -4.13 22.22 7.39
N LYS A 586 -5.22 22.98 7.23
CA LYS A 586 -5.32 24.37 7.70
C LYS A 586 -5.67 24.40 9.19
N GLY A 587 -5.21 25.44 9.89
CA GLY A 587 -5.57 25.66 11.29
C GLY A 587 -7.09 25.80 11.47
N GLU A 588 -7.65 24.99 12.38
CA GLU A 588 -9.09 24.96 12.66
C GLU A 588 -9.40 25.77 13.92
N LYS A 589 -10.45 26.62 13.87
CA LYS A 589 -10.92 27.32 15.07
C LYS A 589 -11.56 26.30 16.01
N GLU A 590 -11.11 26.30 17.26
CA GLU A 590 -11.59 25.37 18.27
C GLU A 590 -11.73 26.07 19.63
N LYS A 591 -12.76 25.65 20.37
CA LYS A 591 -12.95 26.04 21.76
C LYS A 591 -11.95 25.27 22.63
N LYS A 592 -10.96 25.96 23.19
CA LYS A 592 -9.88 25.37 24.01
C LYS A 592 -10.35 25.03 25.42
N ASP A 593 -11.24 25.84 25.98
CA ASP A 593 -11.97 25.58 27.22
C ASP A 593 -13.32 26.31 27.23
N LEU A 594 -14.01 26.37 28.38
CA LEU A 594 -15.33 27.01 28.48
C LEU A 594 -15.36 28.48 28.00
N TYR A 595 -14.24 29.21 28.06
CA TYR A 595 -14.13 30.65 27.85
C TYR A 595 -13.12 31.07 26.77
N ILE A 596 -12.24 30.17 26.31
CA ILE A 596 -11.14 30.46 25.39
C ILE A 596 -11.42 29.80 24.04
N GLU A 597 -11.36 30.61 22.99
CA GLU A 597 -11.27 30.17 21.60
C GLU A 597 -9.84 30.33 21.10
N GLY A 598 -9.38 29.39 20.29
CA GLY A 598 -8.07 29.44 19.66
C GLY A 598 -8.07 28.74 18.31
N VAL A 599 -6.92 28.77 17.65
CA VAL A 599 -6.68 28.00 16.41
C VAL A 599 -5.84 26.78 16.77
N GLN A 600 -6.26 25.60 16.35
CA GLN A 600 -5.49 24.37 16.44
C GLN A 600 -4.76 24.15 15.12
N ASN A 601 -3.43 24.06 15.16
CA ASN A 601 -2.63 23.54 14.06
C ASN A 601 -2.18 22.12 14.41
N ASN A 602 -2.20 21.23 13.44
CA ASN A 602 -1.75 19.85 13.60
C ASN A 602 -0.62 19.63 12.60
N GLY A 603 0.47 19.00 13.01
CA GLY A 603 1.60 18.79 12.13
C GLY A 603 2.83 18.27 12.85
N ILE A 604 3.95 18.24 12.14
CA ILE A 604 5.24 17.84 12.67
C ILE A 604 6.18 19.03 12.65
N ILE A 605 6.84 19.31 13.78
CA ILE A 605 7.98 20.24 13.82
C ILE A 605 9.26 19.43 13.61
N ASN A 606 10.01 19.76 12.58
CA ASN A 606 11.28 19.11 12.28
C ASN A 606 12.45 20.02 12.66
N HIS A 607 13.45 19.45 13.29
CA HIS A 607 14.75 20.07 13.52
C HIS A 607 15.80 19.28 12.76
N TYR A 608 16.40 19.89 11.74
CA TYR A 608 17.52 19.33 11.01
C TYR A 608 18.80 20.07 11.36
N GLU A 609 19.87 19.32 11.61
CA GLU A 609 21.25 19.79 11.55
C GLU A 609 21.94 18.99 10.43
N TYR A 610 22.24 19.65 9.31
CA TYR A 610 23.07 19.10 8.25
C TYR A 610 24.52 19.49 8.52
N ILE A 611 25.44 18.53 8.45
CA ILE A 611 26.87 18.74 8.62
C ILE A 611 27.56 18.22 7.37
N ILE A 612 28.18 19.12 6.61
CA ILE A 612 28.82 18.80 5.33
C ILE A 612 30.32 18.97 5.48
N ASN A 613 31.06 17.86 5.35
CA ASN A 613 32.51 17.85 5.48
C ASN A 613 33.23 18.07 4.14
N SER A 614 34.56 18.13 4.18
CA SER A 614 35.44 18.37 3.03
C SER A 614 35.37 17.28 1.94
N GLU A 615 34.90 16.07 2.27
CA GLU A 615 34.68 14.96 1.34
C GLU A 615 33.27 14.97 0.71
N GLY A 616 32.42 15.92 1.13
CA GLY A 616 31.03 16.03 0.66
C GLY A 616 30.09 15.04 1.32
N THR A 617 30.49 14.33 2.37
CA THR A 617 29.54 13.54 3.15
C THR A 617 28.63 14.47 3.94
N ILE A 618 27.32 14.21 3.87
CA ILE A 618 26.29 14.91 4.63
C ILE A 618 25.89 14.05 5.83
N GLU A 619 26.10 14.53 7.05
CA GLU A 619 25.47 13.99 8.26
C GLU A 619 24.21 14.81 8.56
N ILE A 620 23.03 14.19 8.58
CA ILE A 620 21.76 14.83 8.94
C ILE A 620 21.37 14.33 10.33
N ARG A 621 21.36 15.20 11.33
CA ARG A 621 20.72 14.92 12.62
C ARG A 621 19.32 15.47 12.57
N HIS A 622 18.33 14.59 12.54
CA HIS A 622 16.93 14.93 12.43
C HIS A 622 16.18 14.57 13.72
N VAL A 623 15.45 15.54 14.26
CA VAL A 623 14.46 15.33 15.32
C VAL A 623 13.10 15.78 14.80
N LEU A 624 12.14 14.84 14.72
CA LEU A 624 10.76 15.15 14.35
C LEU A 624 9.85 15.07 15.56
N LYS A 625 8.97 16.05 15.72
CA LYS A 625 8.07 16.19 16.87
C LYS A 625 6.63 16.39 16.43
N PRO A 626 5.75 15.40 16.64
CA PRO A 626 4.32 15.58 16.42
C PRO A 626 3.70 16.62 17.36
N GLU A 627 2.95 17.56 16.81
CA GLU A 627 2.28 18.65 17.54
C GLU A 627 0.79 18.75 17.16
N GLY A 628 -0.09 18.80 18.15
CA GLY A 628 -1.54 18.88 17.96
C GLY A 628 -2.24 17.51 17.86
N LYS A 629 -3.40 17.47 17.19
CA LYS A 629 -4.18 16.24 16.98
C LYS A 629 -3.51 15.38 15.91
N MET A 630 -3.18 14.15 16.25
CA MET A 630 -2.49 13.19 15.37
C MET A 630 -3.45 12.08 14.92
N PRO A 631 -3.17 11.41 13.78
CA PRO A 631 -3.85 10.17 13.44
C PRO A 631 -3.51 9.07 14.45
N LEU A 632 -4.30 7.99 14.47
CA LEU A 632 -4.07 6.85 15.38
C LEU A 632 -2.68 6.21 15.21
N TRP A 633 -2.17 6.18 13.97
CA TRP A 633 -0.81 5.78 13.59
C TRP A 633 -0.50 6.37 12.20
N PHE A 634 0.79 6.37 11.83
CA PHE A 634 1.21 6.73 10.47
C PHE A 634 1.46 5.47 9.63
N PRO A 635 1.20 5.47 8.32
CA PRO A 635 1.61 4.36 7.46
C PRO A 635 3.15 4.24 7.38
N ARG A 636 3.86 5.37 7.50
CA ARG A 636 5.33 5.43 7.64
C ARG A 636 5.77 6.73 8.31
N ILE A 637 7.03 6.75 8.76
CA ILE A 637 7.70 7.93 9.28
C ILE A 637 9.14 7.91 8.77
N GLY A 638 9.52 8.90 7.98
CA GLY A 638 10.85 8.94 7.38
C GLY A 638 11.08 10.16 6.50
N LEU A 639 12.00 10.03 5.56
CA LEU A 639 12.31 11.05 4.56
C LEU A 639 12.03 10.51 3.16
N THR A 640 11.66 11.39 2.24
CA THR A 640 11.51 11.09 0.81
C THR A 640 12.30 12.09 -0.03
N LEU A 641 12.78 11.63 -1.18
CA LEU A 641 13.43 12.42 -2.21
C LEU A 641 13.19 11.79 -3.58
N THR A 642 13.18 12.60 -4.63
CA THR A 642 13.20 12.08 -6.01
C THR A 642 14.63 12.17 -6.50
N VAL A 643 15.26 11.02 -6.72
CA VAL A 643 16.61 10.93 -7.25
C VAL A 643 16.60 10.83 -8.78
N SER A 644 17.71 11.13 -9.43
CA SER A 644 17.86 10.96 -10.88
C SER A 644 17.55 9.52 -11.30
N ASP A 645 16.89 9.37 -12.45
CA ASP A 645 16.59 8.06 -13.06
C ASP A 645 17.86 7.34 -13.55
N ALA A 646 19.00 8.04 -13.62
CA ALA A 646 20.29 7.43 -13.86
C ALA A 646 20.77 6.53 -12.70
N LEU A 647 20.25 6.72 -11.48
CA LEU A 647 20.62 5.94 -10.29
C LEU A 647 19.84 4.62 -10.18
N ASP A 648 19.87 3.85 -11.27
CA ASP A 648 19.06 2.63 -11.38
C ASP A 648 19.67 1.41 -10.67
N GLN A 649 20.97 1.42 -10.36
CA GLN A 649 21.62 0.30 -9.66
C GLN A 649 21.43 0.43 -8.15
N VAL A 650 20.70 -0.53 -7.57
CA VAL A 650 20.37 -0.57 -6.14
C VAL A 650 21.18 -1.66 -5.46
N LYS A 651 21.91 -1.32 -4.39
CA LYS A 651 22.60 -2.31 -3.55
C LYS A 651 22.36 -2.00 -2.09
N TRP A 652 22.03 -2.99 -1.27
CA TRP A 652 21.75 -2.77 0.15
C TRP A 652 22.24 -3.90 1.02
N TYR A 653 22.50 -3.61 2.28
CA TYR A 653 22.68 -4.62 3.33
C TYR A 653 21.48 -4.57 4.27
N GLY A 654 20.64 -5.61 4.22
CA GLY A 654 19.37 -5.68 4.95
C GLY A 654 18.65 -6.98 4.64
N ARG A 655 17.34 -7.04 4.89
CA ARG A 655 16.51 -8.20 4.51
C ARG A 655 16.16 -8.18 3.02
N GLY A 656 16.12 -9.36 2.40
CA GLY A 656 15.80 -9.49 0.98
C GLY A 656 15.99 -10.91 0.43
N PRO A 657 16.07 -11.07 -0.91
CA PRO A 657 15.98 -10.00 -1.91
C PRO A 657 14.54 -9.50 -2.16
N GLN A 658 13.51 -10.25 -1.76
CA GLN A 658 12.10 -9.90 -1.98
C GLN A 658 11.56 -8.85 -1.00
N GLU A 659 10.39 -8.31 -1.33
CA GLU A 659 9.66 -7.34 -0.51
C GLU A 659 9.26 -7.88 0.86
N ASN A 660 9.54 -7.10 1.91
CA ASN A 660 9.25 -7.46 3.29
C ASN A 660 8.85 -6.24 4.12
N TYR A 661 8.03 -6.47 5.15
CA TYR A 661 7.45 -5.44 6.03
C TYR A 661 7.61 -5.82 7.50
N PRO A 662 7.49 -4.89 8.47
CA PRO A 662 7.80 -5.15 9.88
C PRO A 662 7.11 -6.35 10.53
N ASP A 663 5.88 -6.67 10.12
CA ASP A 663 5.09 -7.83 10.54
C ASP A 663 5.13 -9.02 9.57
N ARG A 664 5.99 -8.95 8.54
CA ARG A 664 6.18 -9.96 7.49
C ARG A 664 7.64 -9.95 7.00
N LYS A 665 8.59 -10.26 7.88
CA LYS A 665 10.04 -10.12 7.59
C LYS A 665 10.94 -11.30 7.96
N THR A 666 10.49 -12.29 8.72
CA THR A 666 11.38 -13.39 9.15
C THR A 666 11.66 -14.38 8.01
N GLY A 667 10.81 -14.43 6.99
CA GLY A 667 11.02 -15.20 5.77
C GLY A 667 12.05 -14.65 4.79
N TYR A 668 12.75 -13.58 5.15
CA TYR A 668 13.68 -12.85 4.27
C TYR A 668 15.03 -12.70 4.98
N PRO A 669 16.08 -13.42 4.55
CA PRO A 669 17.37 -13.42 5.23
C PRO A 669 18.09 -12.08 5.12
N MET A 670 18.95 -11.80 6.10
CA MET A 670 19.87 -10.67 6.04
C MET A 670 21.01 -10.99 5.06
N GLY A 671 21.32 -10.02 4.20
CA GLY A 671 22.37 -10.19 3.20
C GLY A 671 22.68 -8.91 2.44
N ILE A 672 23.70 -8.98 1.60
CA ILE A 672 24.07 -7.88 0.70
C ILE A 672 23.48 -8.18 -0.67
N TYR A 673 22.40 -7.50 -1.01
CA TYR A 673 21.67 -7.71 -2.25
C TYR A 673 21.95 -6.60 -3.25
N ALA A 674 21.81 -6.92 -4.55
CA ALA A 674 21.88 -5.97 -5.64
C ALA A 674 20.72 -6.21 -6.61
N SER A 675 20.16 -5.13 -7.15
CA SER A 675 19.03 -5.14 -8.09
C SER A 675 19.05 -3.87 -8.96
N THR A 676 18.03 -3.73 -9.81
CA THR A 676 17.66 -2.44 -10.41
C THR A 676 16.31 -1.95 -9.90
N VAL A 677 16.00 -0.67 -10.06
CA VAL A 677 14.71 -0.13 -9.62
C VAL A 677 13.55 -0.78 -10.36
N GLN A 678 13.69 -1.08 -11.66
CA GLN A 678 12.61 -1.76 -12.40
C GLN A 678 12.44 -3.23 -11.99
N ALA A 679 13.53 -3.90 -11.60
CA ALA A 679 13.47 -5.28 -11.13
C ALA A 679 12.86 -5.41 -9.72
N MET A 680 12.74 -4.31 -8.98
CA MET A 680 12.07 -4.25 -7.67
C MET A 680 10.56 -3.97 -7.75
N TYR A 681 9.98 -3.90 -8.96
CA TYR A 681 8.54 -3.69 -9.16
C TYR A 681 7.74 -4.93 -8.77
N GLU A 682 6.74 -4.75 -7.89
CA GLU A 682 5.76 -5.78 -7.53
C GLU A 682 4.39 -5.42 -8.15
N PRO A 683 3.89 -6.20 -9.13
CA PRO A 683 2.74 -5.83 -9.96
C PRO A 683 1.39 -6.18 -9.29
N TYR A 684 1.14 -5.66 -8.09
CA TYR A 684 -0.14 -5.84 -7.40
C TYR A 684 -1.33 -5.40 -8.28
N LEU A 685 -2.42 -6.18 -8.27
CA LEU A 685 -3.59 -5.97 -9.15
C LEU A 685 -4.17 -4.56 -9.04
N MET A 686 -4.28 -4.07 -7.80
CA MET A 686 -4.53 -2.67 -7.51
C MET A 686 -3.19 -2.02 -7.12
N PRO A 687 -2.75 -0.96 -7.81
CA PRO A 687 -1.56 -0.21 -7.42
C PRO A 687 -1.63 0.28 -5.96
N GLN A 688 -0.51 0.20 -5.27
CA GLN A 688 -0.36 0.49 -3.84
C GLN A 688 1.13 0.69 -3.52
N ASP A 689 1.48 0.96 -2.26
CA ASP A 689 2.88 0.94 -1.80
C ASP A 689 3.48 -0.48 -1.92
N TYR A 690 4.71 -0.55 -2.46
CA TYR A 690 5.42 -1.80 -2.69
C TYR A 690 6.94 -1.63 -2.54
N GLY A 691 7.67 -2.73 -2.59
CA GLY A 691 9.11 -2.77 -2.71
C GLY A 691 9.88 -2.49 -1.41
N LEU A 692 9.21 -2.45 -0.25
CA LEU A 692 9.89 -2.22 1.03
C LEU A 692 10.93 -3.30 1.33
N ARG A 693 12.08 -2.87 1.86
CA ARG A 693 13.12 -3.71 2.45
C ARG A 693 13.37 -3.22 3.88
N THR A 694 13.37 -4.13 4.84
CA THR A 694 13.49 -3.81 6.26
C THR A 694 14.87 -4.13 6.85
N ASP A 695 15.10 -3.60 8.05
CA ASP A 695 16.30 -3.83 8.86
C ASP A 695 17.60 -3.47 8.09
N VAL A 696 17.58 -2.38 7.31
CA VAL A 696 18.68 -1.99 6.44
C VAL A 696 19.77 -1.26 7.22
N ARG A 697 21.02 -1.68 6.98
CA ARG A 697 22.25 -1.08 7.54
C ARG A 697 22.78 0.04 6.67
N TRP A 698 22.79 -0.20 5.36
CA TRP A 698 23.17 0.77 4.35
C TRP A 698 22.50 0.48 3.01
N LEU A 699 22.30 1.54 2.23
CA LEU A 699 21.77 1.53 0.87
C LEU A 699 22.74 2.28 -0.04
N GLN A 700 22.98 1.77 -1.25
CA GLN A 700 23.72 2.42 -2.32
C GLN A 700 22.82 2.52 -3.55
N LEU A 701 22.76 3.73 -4.12
CA LEU A 701 22.11 4.00 -5.40
C LEU A 701 23.17 4.57 -6.33
N THR A 702 23.40 3.90 -7.46
CA THR A 702 24.49 4.25 -8.37
C THR A 702 24.06 4.16 -9.82
N THR A 703 24.78 4.88 -10.67
CA THR A 703 24.83 4.63 -12.12
C THR A 703 25.59 3.32 -12.42
N ASP A 704 25.53 2.87 -13.68
CA ASP A 704 26.38 1.80 -14.21
C ASP A 704 27.89 2.07 -14.06
N LYS A 705 28.28 3.35 -13.90
CA LYS A 705 29.66 3.81 -13.70
C LYS A 705 30.07 3.94 -12.23
N GLY A 706 29.18 3.64 -11.29
CA GLY A 706 29.45 3.72 -9.84
C GLY A 706 29.35 5.12 -9.23
N ILE A 707 28.95 6.15 -10.01
CA ILE A 707 28.62 7.48 -9.48
C ILE A 707 27.26 7.41 -8.79
N GLY A 708 27.13 7.94 -7.58
CA GLY A 708 25.85 7.92 -6.86
C GLY A 708 25.92 8.31 -5.39
N LEU A 709 25.06 7.72 -4.56
CA LEU A 709 24.92 8.03 -3.14
C LEU A 709 24.88 6.75 -2.29
N GLN A 710 25.55 6.78 -1.14
CA GLN A 710 25.38 5.79 -0.08
C GLN A 710 24.65 6.40 1.11
N PHE A 711 23.62 5.72 1.60
CA PHE A 711 22.84 6.09 2.78
C PHE A 711 23.13 5.12 3.93
N LYS A 712 23.32 5.66 5.13
CA LYS A 712 23.42 4.94 6.41
C LYS A 712 22.61 5.67 7.48
N MET A 713 22.17 4.96 8.51
CA MET A 713 21.57 5.56 9.71
C MET A 713 22.19 4.98 10.97
N ASN A 714 22.07 5.70 12.09
CA ASN A 714 22.52 5.23 13.41
C ASN A 714 21.67 4.08 13.99
N GLU A 715 20.43 3.96 13.51
CA GLU A 715 19.55 2.82 13.75
C GLU A 715 19.22 2.15 12.42
N TRP A 716 18.73 0.92 12.44
CA TRP A 716 18.27 0.28 11.21
C TRP A 716 17.07 1.03 10.63
N PHE A 717 16.99 1.07 9.31
CA PHE A 717 15.94 1.79 8.59
C PHE A 717 15.31 0.88 7.54
N ASN A 718 14.19 1.30 6.97
CA ASN A 718 13.58 0.62 5.83
C ASN A 718 13.70 1.52 4.59
N PHE A 719 13.67 0.94 3.40
CA PHE A 719 13.57 1.72 2.18
C PHE A 719 12.69 1.04 1.14
N ASN A 720 12.09 1.86 0.27
CA ASN A 720 11.65 1.45 -1.05
C ASN A 720 11.99 2.53 -2.08
N ILE A 721 12.07 2.13 -3.33
CA ILE A 721 12.35 3.01 -4.46
C ILE A 721 11.53 2.58 -5.66
N TYR A 722 10.94 3.54 -6.37
CA TYR A 722 10.10 3.26 -7.54
C TYR A 722 10.09 4.42 -8.54
N PRO A 723 9.80 4.15 -9.84
CA PRO A 723 9.84 5.17 -10.91
C PRO A 723 8.54 5.98 -11.03
N TYR A 724 7.70 5.98 -10.00
CA TYR A 724 6.38 6.63 -9.97
C TYR A 724 6.35 7.66 -8.84
N SER A 725 5.54 8.70 -8.96
CA SER A 725 5.25 9.52 -7.79
C SER A 725 4.35 8.74 -6.82
N THR A 726 4.48 8.99 -5.51
CA THR A 726 3.55 8.41 -4.52
C THR A 726 2.10 8.81 -4.81
N ASP A 727 1.87 10.00 -5.37
CA ASP A 727 0.56 10.47 -5.81
C ASP A 727 0.00 9.63 -6.98
N ASN A 728 0.80 9.31 -8.00
CA ASN A 728 0.37 8.43 -9.09
C ASN A 728 0.03 7.02 -8.57
N LEU A 729 0.85 6.47 -7.67
CA LEU A 729 0.55 5.19 -7.01
C LEU A 729 -0.74 5.25 -6.17
N THR A 730 -1.02 6.38 -5.52
CA THR A 730 -2.25 6.59 -4.71
C THR A 730 -3.50 6.72 -5.58
N LYS A 731 -3.37 7.28 -6.78
CA LYS A 731 -4.48 7.63 -7.68
C LYS A 731 -4.84 6.55 -8.68
N ALA A 732 -3.90 5.68 -9.06
CA ALA A 732 -4.13 4.63 -10.03
C ALA A 732 -4.95 3.48 -9.45
N MET A 733 -6.08 3.15 -10.10
CA MET A 733 -6.90 1.98 -9.77
C MET A 733 -6.41 0.70 -10.46
N TYR A 734 -5.67 0.85 -11.56
CA TYR A 734 -5.16 -0.24 -12.38
C TYR A 734 -3.70 -0.01 -12.77
N THR A 735 -2.92 -1.08 -12.92
CA THR A 735 -1.47 -1.01 -13.20
C THR A 735 -1.12 -0.27 -14.49
N TYR A 736 -1.96 -0.34 -15.52
CA TYR A 736 -1.75 0.39 -16.78
C TYR A 736 -2.01 1.91 -16.68
N GLN A 737 -2.55 2.40 -15.55
CA GLN A 737 -2.68 3.83 -15.27
C GLN A 737 -1.41 4.42 -14.63
N LEU A 738 -0.43 3.59 -14.28
CA LEU A 738 0.84 4.05 -13.72
C LEU A 738 1.69 4.75 -14.77
N GLN A 739 2.17 5.95 -14.43
CA GLN A 739 2.94 6.81 -15.32
C GLN A 739 4.31 7.06 -14.69
N LYS A 740 5.36 6.64 -15.39
CA LYS A 740 6.73 6.91 -14.93
C LYS A 740 6.96 8.42 -14.87
N GLN A 741 7.54 8.90 -13.79
CA GLN A 741 7.93 10.29 -13.63
C GLN A 741 9.39 10.51 -14.07
N LYS A 742 9.80 11.77 -14.13
CA LYS A 742 11.23 12.11 -14.21
C LYS A 742 11.88 11.81 -12.86
N GLY A 743 12.89 10.95 -12.85
CA GLY A 743 13.53 10.47 -11.62
C GLY A 743 12.78 9.32 -10.93
N MET A 744 13.26 8.94 -9.75
CA MET A 744 12.76 7.82 -8.95
C MET A 744 12.48 8.29 -7.53
N THR A 745 11.29 8.00 -7.00
CA THR A 745 10.96 8.31 -5.60
C THR A 745 11.64 7.29 -4.70
N LEU A 746 12.55 7.76 -3.85
CA LEU A 746 13.21 7.01 -2.79
C LEU A 746 12.61 7.41 -1.45
N ASN A 747 12.22 6.41 -0.64
CA ASN A 747 11.81 6.64 0.74
C ASN A 747 12.79 5.96 1.70
N LEU A 748 13.14 6.67 2.77
CA LEU A 748 14.04 6.25 3.83
C LEU A 748 13.29 6.32 5.18
N ASP A 749 12.79 5.19 5.65
CA ASP A 749 11.86 5.11 6.76
C ASP A 749 12.57 4.81 8.08
N TYR A 750 12.24 5.59 9.10
CA TYR A 750 12.64 5.36 10.50
C TYR A 750 11.77 4.28 11.13
N ALA A 751 10.51 4.23 10.70
CA ALA A 751 9.51 3.24 11.05
C ALA A 751 8.47 3.17 9.92
N THR A 752 7.97 1.97 9.68
CA THR A 752 6.87 1.71 8.73
C THR A 752 5.81 0.92 9.49
N THR A 753 4.53 1.18 9.24
CA THR A 753 3.47 0.31 9.77
C THR A 753 3.47 -1.00 8.97
N GLY A 754 3.24 -2.12 9.65
CA GLY A 754 3.09 -3.45 9.04
C GLY A 754 1.96 -3.52 8.00
N VAL A 755 1.92 -4.61 7.24
CA VAL A 755 0.90 -4.81 6.20
C VAL A 755 -0.43 -5.33 6.75
N GLY A 756 -0.42 -6.02 7.89
CA GLY A 756 -1.61 -6.64 8.47
C GLY A 756 -2.32 -7.60 7.49
N CYS A 757 -3.64 -7.69 7.62
CA CYS A 757 -4.49 -8.42 6.68
C CYS A 757 -5.84 -7.67 6.48
N THR A 758 -6.75 -8.18 5.66
CA THR A 758 -8.02 -7.49 5.37
C THR A 758 -9.01 -7.58 6.52
N ALA A 759 -9.15 -8.76 7.13
CA ALA A 759 -10.12 -9.01 8.20
C ALA A 759 -9.66 -8.48 9.57
N ARG A 760 -8.35 -8.36 9.78
CA ARG A 760 -7.75 -7.85 11.02
C ARG A 760 -6.67 -6.83 10.72
N GLY A 761 -6.80 -5.67 11.34
CA GLY A 761 -5.82 -4.59 11.21
C GLY A 761 -4.46 -4.94 11.79
N VAL A 762 -3.49 -4.08 11.50
CA VAL A 762 -2.12 -4.21 11.99
C VAL A 762 -2.11 -4.22 13.52
N PHE A 763 -1.41 -5.19 14.12
CA PHE A 763 -1.30 -5.26 15.58
C PHE A 763 -0.44 -4.11 16.12
N GLY A 764 -0.69 -3.72 17.38
CA GLY A 764 -0.08 -2.54 17.99
C GLY A 764 1.45 -2.53 17.95
N ALA A 765 2.09 -3.69 18.07
CA ALA A 765 3.54 -3.85 18.01
C ALA A 765 4.16 -3.46 16.66
N TYR A 766 3.35 -3.42 15.60
CA TYR A 766 3.79 -3.18 14.22
C TYR A 766 3.26 -1.85 13.66
N LYS A 767 2.77 -0.93 14.51
CA LYS A 767 2.32 0.41 14.10
C LYS A 767 3.42 1.44 14.29
N ALA A 768 3.60 2.31 13.30
CA ALA A 768 4.41 3.51 13.44
C ALA A 768 3.62 4.60 14.19
N MET A 769 3.89 4.76 15.48
CA MET A 769 3.13 5.63 16.36
C MET A 769 3.53 7.11 16.22
N PRO A 770 2.60 8.06 16.42
CA PRO A 770 2.89 9.49 16.43
C PRO A 770 3.65 9.89 17.71
N GLN A 771 4.96 9.71 17.70
CA GLN A 771 5.87 10.06 18.78
C GLN A 771 7.11 10.79 18.25
N GLU A 772 7.97 11.29 19.15
CA GLU A 772 9.26 11.88 18.76
C GLU A 772 10.19 10.80 18.19
N TYR A 773 10.84 11.08 17.06
CA TYR A 773 11.92 10.26 16.52
C TYR A 773 13.19 11.08 16.38
N ARG A 774 14.32 10.43 16.63
CA ARG A 774 15.66 11.00 16.49
C ARG A 774 16.49 10.09 15.60
N ARG A 775 17.08 10.67 14.54
CA ARG A 775 17.92 9.92 13.60
C ARG A 775 19.15 10.72 13.24
N THR A 776 20.25 10.01 13.10
CA THR A 776 21.46 10.52 12.43
C THR A 776 21.62 9.73 11.14
N ILE A 777 21.62 10.43 10.02
CA ILE A 777 21.68 9.87 8.67
C ILE A 777 22.98 10.32 8.05
N SER A 778 23.71 9.43 7.41
CA SER A 778 24.88 9.76 6.61
C SER A 778 24.56 9.53 5.14
N ILE A 779 24.77 10.55 4.32
CA ILE A 779 24.67 10.50 2.86
C ILE A 779 26.06 10.78 2.31
N ARG A 780 26.71 9.75 1.79
CA ARG A 780 28.07 9.82 1.25
C ARG A 780 28.03 9.84 -0.29
N PRO A 781 28.65 10.82 -0.96
CA PRO A 781 28.79 10.78 -2.41
C PRO A 781 29.70 9.63 -2.81
N MET A 782 29.28 8.87 -3.83
CA MET A 782 30.08 7.83 -4.44
C MET A 782 30.70 8.38 -5.72
N MET A 783 32.03 8.51 -5.68
CA MET A 783 32.87 8.92 -6.79
C MET A 783 33.75 7.72 -7.16
N LYS A 784 34.09 7.60 -8.44
CA LYS A 784 34.77 6.43 -9.02
C LYS A 784 35.99 5.92 -8.24
#